data_AF-A0A8C5R0Z8-F1
#
_entry.id   AF-A0A8C5R0Z8-F1
#
_cell.length_a   1.000
_cell.length_b   1.000
_cell.length_c   1.000
_cell.angle_alpha   90.00
_cell.angle_beta   90.00
_cell.angle_gamma   90.00
#
_symmetry.space_group_name_H-M   'P 1'
#
loop_
_entity.id
_entity.type
_entity.pdbx_description
1 polymer ?
#
loop_
_entity_poly.entity_id
_entity_poly.type
_entity_poly.pdbx_seq_one_letter_code
_entity_poly.pdbx_strand_id
1 'polypeptide(L)'
;MSEPALDFSKVESFLDKHPDLFEDYLIRKGKHCMVEKWLKRNQMSKMLSNSSNDDKSKDCWGSRGDGLQRRASQKELRKSFARSKAINVNRTYDEHVNSRAQEPLTSMRRRALLRKASSLPPTTAHILSALLESRVSIPQYPSTAIDYKYYLKENNERAFFLELVKDISNELNLTSLCYKILIFVCIMVDADRCSLFLVEGTANKKSLVSKFFDVHAGTTLLPSCSRENGNEVQVPWGKGIIGYVAEHGETVNISDAYQDRRFSDEIDKLTGYKTKSLLCMPIRNSDGEIIGVAQAINKTPSGVPFVEDDEKVMQMYLPFCGIAISNAQLFSASRKEYDRSRALLEVVNDLFEEQTDLEKVVKKIMHRAQTLLKCERCSVLLLEDIESPVVKFTKSFELLSPKCSADAESSLKDSLEKSSYSDWLINNSIAELVASTGLPVNISDAYQDPRFDAEADQFSGFHIRSVLCVPIWNSSHQIIGVAQVLNRLDGKPFDDADQRLFEAFVIFCGLGINNTIMYDQVKKSWAKQSVALDVLSYHATSSKAEVDKFKAGNIPLVSELFIDNIHFDDFSLDVDAMITAALRMFMELGMVQKFKIDYETLCRWLLTVRKNYRMVLYHNWRHAFNVCQLMFAMLTTAGFQEILNDTENLALIVGCLCHDLDHRGTNNAFQAKSGSALSQLYGTSATLEHHHFNHAVMILQSEGHNIFSNLSSQQYSDLMQLLKQSILATDITLHFERRNEFFELVSKGEYNWNVKDHRIVFRSMLMTACDLGAVTKPWEISRQVAELVTNEFFEQGDRERSELKLTPSAIFDRNRKDELPRLQLEWIDNICMPLYQSLVKINGKLKPMLDSILVNRAKWEEMHQKIIGPQGSASSSSTFTSPPTNMLKQ
;
A
#
# COMPACT_ATOMS: atom_id res chain seq x y z
N MET A 1 36.75 32.69 31.49
CA MET A 1 36.58 31.32 32.01
C MET A 1 36.46 30.40 30.81
N SER A 2 37.37 29.46 30.65
CA SER A 2 37.38 28.48 29.56
C SER A 2 36.32 27.41 29.82
N GLU A 3 35.37 27.23 28.90
CA GLU A 3 34.36 26.16 28.96
C GLU A 3 35.01 24.76 28.95
N PRO A 4 34.41 23.78 29.66
CA PRO A 4 34.92 22.41 29.64
C PRO A 4 34.61 21.77 28.28
N ALA A 5 35.66 21.32 27.59
CA ALA A 5 35.52 20.56 26.35
C ALA A 5 34.71 19.28 26.61
N LEU A 6 33.59 19.13 25.89
CA LEU A 6 32.78 17.91 25.92
C LEU A 6 33.60 16.71 25.43
N ASP A 7 33.74 15.72 26.31
CA ASP A 7 34.38 14.45 26.00
C ASP A 7 33.41 13.57 25.18
N PHE A 8 33.54 13.62 23.86
CA PHE A 8 32.70 12.90 22.92
C PHE A 8 32.68 11.38 23.16
N SER A 9 33.72 10.81 23.78
CA SER A 9 33.77 9.38 24.09
C SER A 9 32.72 8.96 25.12
N LYS A 10 32.38 9.84 26.07
CA LYS A 10 31.31 9.57 27.05
C LYS A 10 29.92 9.63 26.44
N VAL A 11 29.73 10.48 25.43
CA VAL A 11 28.45 10.59 24.70
C VAL A 11 28.23 9.34 23.85
N GLU A 12 29.27 8.85 23.15
CA GLU A 12 29.19 7.61 22.38
C GLU A 12 28.89 6.41 23.30
N SER A 13 29.61 6.27 24.42
CA SER A 13 29.35 5.18 25.36
C SER A 13 27.96 5.25 26.02
N PHE A 14 27.37 6.44 26.14
CA PHE A 14 26.01 6.63 26.64
C PHE A 14 24.98 6.20 25.59
N LEU A 15 25.16 6.59 24.33
CA LEU A 15 24.27 6.23 23.23
C LEU A 15 24.31 4.72 22.92
N ASP A 16 25.48 4.08 23.03
CA ASP A 16 25.61 2.62 22.86
C ASP A 16 24.86 1.82 23.95
N LYS A 17 24.66 2.41 25.14
CA LYS A 17 23.91 1.81 26.24
C LYS A 17 22.41 2.11 26.19
N HIS A 18 21.97 3.05 25.34
CA HIS A 18 20.59 3.49 25.21
C HIS A 18 20.18 3.55 23.72
N PRO A 19 20.00 2.38 23.06
CA PRO A 19 19.77 2.29 21.61
C PRO A 19 18.45 2.92 21.15
N ASP A 20 17.45 2.97 22.03
CA ASP A 20 16.17 3.67 21.88
C ASP A 20 16.35 5.20 21.79
N LEU A 21 17.20 5.78 22.64
CA LEU A 21 17.56 7.20 22.57
C LEU A 21 18.44 7.52 21.36
N PHE A 22 19.26 6.57 20.91
CA PHE A 22 20.09 6.72 19.71
C PHE A 22 19.25 6.77 18.44
N GLU A 23 18.26 5.89 18.30
CA GLU A 23 17.32 5.92 17.16
C GLU A 23 16.59 7.25 17.10
N ASP A 24 16.07 7.72 18.24
CA ASP A 24 15.35 8.98 18.33
C ASP A 24 16.25 10.22 18.10
N TYR A 25 17.52 10.15 18.51
CA TYR A 25 18.54 11.17 18.20
C TYR A 25 18.88 11.20 16.70
N LEU A 26 19.00 10.03 16.06
CA LEU A 26 19.29 9.90 14.63
C LEU A 26 18.11 10.36 13.76
N ILE A 27 16.88 10.09 14.18
CA ILE A 27 15.67 10.60 13.51
C ILE A 27 15.60 12.12 13.61
N ARG A 28 15.96 12.70 14.78
CA ARG A 28 15.88 14.16 15.01
C ARG A 28 17.03 14.96 14.39
N LYS A 29 18.23 14.40 14.27
CA LYS A 29 19.45 15.14 13.87
C LYS A 29 20.23 14.51 12.70
N GLY A 30 19.92 13.29 12.30
CA GLY A 30 20.62 12.56 11.24
C GLY A 30 20.34 13.15 9.86
N LYS A 31 21.38 13.60 9.17
CA LYS A 31 21.31 14.04 7.76
C LYS A 31 21.70 12.89 6.84
N HIS A 32 21.07 12.79 5.66
CA HIS A 32 21.36 11.77 4.64
C HIS A 32 22.86 11.62 4.33
N CYS A 33 23.60 12.74 4.27
CA CYS A 33 25.03 12.75 4.00
C CYS A 33 25.90 12.12 5.10
N MET A 34 25.45 12.10 6.36
CA MET A 34 26.16 11.46 7.47
C MET A 34 26.05 9.94 7.37
N VAL A 35 24.85 9.44 7.07
CA VAL A 35 24.57 8.01 6.87
C VAL A 35 25.36 7.49 5.66
N GLU A 36 25.42 8.27 4.57
CA GLU A 36 26.17 7.90 3.38
C GLU A 36 27.70 7.87 3.62
N LYS A 37 28.24 8.82 4.41
CA LYS A 37 29.65 8.80 4.84
C LYS A 37 29.97 7.60 5.73
N TRP A 38 29.08 7.25 6.65
CA TRP A 38 29.25 6.10 7.53
C TRP A 38 29.23 4.77 6.75
N LEU A 39 28.29 4.63 5.80
CA LEU A 39 28.23 3.47 4.90
C LEU A 39 29.48 3.32 4.02
N LYS A 40 30.03 4.43 3.51
CA LYS A 40 31.29 4.43 2.74
C LYS A 40 32.49 4.03 3.61
N ARG A 41 32.57 4.50 4.86
CA ARG A 41 33.64 4.11 5.81
C ARG A 41 33.61 2.63 6.16
N ASN A 42 32.41 2.07 6.39
CA ASN A 42 32.27 0.68 6.84
C ASN A 42 32.24 -0.36 5.71
N GLN A 43 32.21 0.07 4.44
CA GLN A 43 32.42 -0.84 3.30
C GLN A 43 33.91 -1.18 3.06
N MET A 44 34.86 -0.30 3.40
CA MET A 44 36.30 -0.56 3.14
C MET A 44 36.95 -1.57 4.11
N SER A 45 36.38 -1.80 5.29
CA SER A 45 36.97 -2.72 6.29
C SER A 45 36.83 -4.21 5.92
N LYS A 46 35.96 -4.56 4.96
CA LYS A 46 35.68 -5.95 4.58
C LYS A 46 36.57 -6.54 3.47
N MET A 47 37.48 -5.76 2.88
CA MET A 47 38.34 -6.23 1.77
C MET A 47 39.79 -6.55 2.15
N LEU A 48 40.22 -6.35 3.40
CA LEU A 48 41.65 -6.40 3.77
C LEU A 48 42.09 -7.59 4.65
N SER A 49 41.26 -8.62 4.88
CA SER A 49 41.61 -9.70 5.84
C SER A 49 41.57 -11.13 5.29
N ASN A 50 41.91 -11.37 4.02
CA ASN A 50 42.07 -12.72 3.47
C ASN A 50 43.42 -12.90 2.77
N SER A 51 44.51 -12.92 3.56
CA SER A 51 45.75 -13.60 3.18
C SER A 51 46.65 -13.78 4.41
N SER A 52 46.67 -14.98 5.00
CA SER A 52 47.88 -15.71 5.43
C SER A 52 47.62 -16.66 6.62
N ASN A 53 48.05 -17.91 6.40
CA ASN A 53 48.59 -18.89 7.35
C ASN A 53 47.66 -19.89 8.06
N ASP A 54 47.59 -21.06 7.42
CA ASP A 54 47.77 -22.40 8.01
C ASP A 54 48.75 -22.42 9.20
N ASP A 55 48.44 -23.17 10.27
CA ASP A 55 48.89 -24.56 10.47
C ASP A 55 48.57 -25.07 11.90
N LYS A 56 48.05 -26.31 11.99
CA LYS A 56 47.98 -27.27 13.14
C LYS A 56 47.23 -26.88 14.44
N SER A 57 46.47 -27.75 15.13
CA SER A 57 46.12 -29.17 14.99
C SER A 57 45.05 -29.57 16.03
N LYS A 58 44.11 -30.46 15.64
CA LYS A 58 43.52 -31.63 16.37
C LYS A 58 42.93 -31.45 17.79
N ASP A 59 41.78 -31.99 18.21
CA ASP A 59 40.92 -33.09 17.74
C ASP A 59 39.46 -32.95 18.26
N CYS A 60 38.51 -33.53 17.49
CA CYS A 60 37.19 -34.16 17.77
C CYS A 60 36.30 -33.73 18.96
N TRP A 61 34.95 -33.78 18.91
CA TRP A 61 33.85 -33.82 17.93
C TRP A 61 32.56 -33.91 18.78
N GLY A 62 31.47 -33.20 18.43
CA GLY A 62 30.13 -33.51 18.98
C GLY A 62 29.16 -32.34 19.20
N SER A 63 28.44 -31.95 18.13
CA SER A 63 27.04 -31.47 17.99
C SER A 63 26.27 -30.89 19.20
N ARG A 64 25.40 -29.87 19.09
CA ARG A 64 24.80 -29.10 17.99
C ARG A 64 24.20 -27.83 18.61
N GLY A 65 24.45 -26.67 18.01
CA GLY A 65 23.92 -25.37 18.41
C GLY A 65 22.85 -24.84 17.47
N ASP A 66 22.01 -23.99 18.06
CA ASP A 66 20.95 -23.17 17.46
C ASP A 66 21.53 -21.86 16.85
N GLY A 67 20.81 -21.27 15.89
CA GLY A 67 20.92 -19.83 15.55
C GLY A 67 21.79 -19.35 14.35
N LEU A 68 21.11 -18.94 13.28
CA LEU A 68 21.27 -17.65 12.55
C LEU A 68 22.62 -17.24 11.92
N GLN A 69 22.71 -17.26 10.57
CA GLN A 69 22.80 -16.05 9.70
C GLN A 69 23.23 -16.39 8.26
N ARG A 70 22.44 -15.96 7.26
CA ARG A 70 22.85 -15.04 6.17
C ARG A 70 21.71 -14.78 5.18
N ARG A 71 20.98 -13.68 5.40
CA ARG A 71 20.17 -12.98 4.38
C ARG A 71 21.11 -12.14 3.51
N ALA A 72 21.42 -12.59 2.30
CA ALA A 72 21.91 -11.75 1.21
C ALA A 72 21.85 -12.51 -0.13
N SER A 73 20.70 -12.49 -0.82
CA SER A 73 20.67 -12.79 -2.28
C SER A 73 19.39 -12.36 -3.04
N GLN A 74 18.33 -11.86 -2.38
CA GLN A 74 17.09 -11.48 -3.10
C GLN A 74 17.19 -10.18 -3.92
N LYS A 75 18.25 -9.38 -3.79
CA LYS A 75 18.41 -8.10 -4.50
C LYS A 75 19.15 -8.23 -5.85
N GLU A 76 19.99 -9.25 -6.03
CA GLU A 76 20.71 -9.53 -7.29
C GLU A 76 19.84 -10.28 -8.31
N LEU A 77 18.95 -11.17 -7.85
CA LEU A 77 18.01 -11.89 -8.73
C LEU A 77 17.00 -10.95 -9.41
N ARG A 78 16.54 -9.90 -8.73
CA ARG A 78 15.64 -8.89 -9.30
C ARG A 78 16.33 -7.96 -10.31
N LYS A 79 17.65 -7.75 -10.21
CA LYS A 79 18.43 -6.98 -11.20
C LYS A 79 18.71 -7.77 -12.49
N SER A 80 18.95 -9.08 -12.39
CA SER A 80 19.15 -9.93 -13.59
C SER A 80 17.84 -10.12 -14.38
N PHE A 81 16.71 -10.24 -13.68
CA PHE A 81 15.39 -10.41 -14.31
C PHE A 81 14.91 -9.14 -15.02
N ALA A 82 15.18 -7.95 -14.46
CA ALA A 82 14.84 -6.68 -15.09
C ALA A 82 15.73 -6.32 -16.29
N ARG A 83 17.01 -6.75 -16.31
CA ARG A 83 17.90 -6.55 -17.47
C ARG A 83 17.58 -7.48 -18.65
N SER A 84 17.08 -8.69 -18.40
CA SER A 84 16.72 -9.63 -19.48
C SER A 84 15.46 -9.24 -20.24
N LYS A 85 14.57 -8.44 -19.65
CA LYS A 85 13.30 -8.03 -20.28
C LYS A 85 13.43 -6.76 -21.15
N ALA A 86 14.49 -5.98 -20.97
CA ALA A 86 14.72 -4.72 -21.68
C ALA A 86 15.46 -4.86 -23.03
N ILE A 87 15.98 -6.05 -23.38
CA ILE A 87 16.76 -6.26 -24.61
C ILE A 87 15.90 -6.73 -25.80
N ASN A 88 14.64 -7.13 -25.58
CA ASN A 88 13.79 -7.73 -26.63
C ASN A 88 12.61 -6.87 -27.11
N VAL A 89 12.55 -5.57 -26.78
CA VAL A 89 11.38 -4.73 -27.14
C VAL A 89 11.62 -3.78 -28.32
N ASN A 90 12.86 -3.56 -28.78
CA ASN A 90 13.14 -2.66 -29.92
C ASN A 90 13.90 -3.39 -31.04
N ARG A 91 13.16 -4.06 -31.94
CA ARG A 91 13.63 -4.37 -33.31
C ARG A 91 12.44 -4.74 -34.20
N THR A 92 11.68 -3.72 -34.59
CA THR A 92 10.82 -3.74 -35.77
C THR A 92 11.65 -3.33 -36.99
N TYR A 93 11.63 -4.19 -38.02
CA TYR A 93 11.84 -3.95 -39.45
C TYR A 93 12.87 -2.88 -39.89
N ASP A 94 13.99 -3.34 -40.43
CA ASP A 94 14.65 -2.73 -41.60
C ASP A 94 15.48 -3.79 -42.34
N GLU A 95 15.14 -4.06 -43.60
CA GLU A 95 15.86 -4.96 -44.51
C GLU A 95 16.78 -4.14 -45.42
N HIS A 96 18.11 -4.26 -45.25
CA HIS A 96 19.04 -4.02 -46.34
C HIS A 96 20.09 -5.14 -46.43
N VAL A 97 20.20 -5.63 -47.67
CA VAL A 97 20.95 -6.76 -48.18
C VAL A 97 22.47 -6.59 -47.99
N ASN A 98 23.16 -7.63 -47.49
CA ASN A 98 24.44 -7.99 -48.08
C ASN A 98 24.86 -9.45 -47.88
N SER A 99 25.62 -9.90 -48.87
CA SER A 99 25.78 -11.26 -49.37
C SER A 99 26.83 -12.16 -48.68
N ARG A 100 26.68 -13.48 -48.95
CA ARG A 100 27.66 -14.60 -48.90
C ARG A 100 27.88 -15.34 -47.57
N ALA A 101 27.28 -16.53 -47.45
CA ALA A 101 27.98 -17.82 -47.22
C ALA A 101 26.98 -18.99 -47.35
N GLN A 102 27.42 -20.08 -47.99
CA GLN A 102 26.63 -21.26 -48.38
C GLN A 102 26.31 -22.20 -47.20
N GLU A 103 25.06 -22.66 -47.10
CA GLU A 103 24.68 -23.84 -46.29
C GLU A 103 23.72 -24.78 -47.08
N PRO A 104 23.68 -26.09 -46.75
CA PRO A 104 23.12 -27.12 -47.63
C PRO A 104 21.58 -27.22 -47.65
N LEU A 105 21.08 -27.68 -48.79
CA LEU A 105 19.68 -27.82 -49.20
C LEU A 105 18.89 -28.92 -48.45
N THR A 106 18.52 -28.71 -47.18
CA THR A 106 17.45 -29.49 -46.54
C THR A 106 16.47 -28.66 -45.69
N SER A 107 16.68 -27.35 -45.53
CA SER A 107 15.83 -26.48 -44.68
C SER A 107 14.76 -25.67 -45.43
N MET A 108 14.62 -25.82 -46.75
CA MET A 108 13.70 -24.99 -47.56
C MET A 108 12.24 -25.47 -47.60
N ARG A 109 11.90 -26.69 -47.14
CA ARG A 109 10.50 -27.17 -47.14
C ARG A 109 9.69 -26.80 -45.88
N ARG A 110 10.31 -26.32 -44.80
CA ARG A 110 9.62 -25.91 -43.57
C ARG A 110 9.28 -24.42 -43.47
N ARG A 111 9.87 -23.56 -44.31
CA ARG A 111 9.69 -22.09 -44.21
C ARG A 111 8.63 -21.48 -45.14
N ALA A 112 7.99 -22.27 -45.99
CA ALA A 112 6.92 -21.81 -46.88
C ALA A 112 5.50 -21.87 -46.26
N LEU A 113 5.30 -22.58 -45.15
CA LEU A 113 3.97 -22.80 -44.56
C LEU A 113 3.55 -21.82 -43.46
N LEU A 114 4.42 -20.90 -43.04
CA LEU A 114 4.17 -20.01 -41.88
C LEU A 114 3.96 -18.52 -42.23
N ARG A 115 3.63 -18.19 -43.49
CA ARG A 115 3.36 -16.79 -43.91
C ARG A 115 1.93 -16.49 -44.38
N LYS A 116 0.95 -17.29 -43.99
CA LYS A 116 -0.48 -16.93 -44.11
C LYS A 116 -1.29 -17.46 -42.92
N ALA A 117 -1.17 -16.83 -41.75
CA ALA A 117 -2.16 -16.93 -40.68
C ALA A 117 -1.85 -15.90 -39.57
N SER A 118 -2.23 -14.65 -39.80
CA SER A 118 -2.25 -13.63 -38.74
C SER A 118 -3.40 -12.65 -38.98
N SER A 119 -4.62 -13.09 -38.71
CA SER A 119 -5.81 -12.25 -38.49
C SER A 119 -6.96 -13.11 -37.88
N LEU A 120 -6.92 -13.29 -36.55
CA LEU A 120 -7.95 -13.51 -35.50
C LEU A 120 -9.33 -14.24 -35.78
N PRO A 121 -10.03 -14.76 -34.74
CA PRO A 121 -10.67 -16.11 -34.62
C PRO A 121 -12.23 -16.06 -34.76
N PRO A 122 -13.06 -17.15 -34.71
CA PRO A 122 -13.08 -18.26 -33.73
C PRO A 122 -13.42 -19.68 -34.25
N THR A 123 -13.38 -20.65 -33.33
CA THR A 123 -13.77 -22.08 -33.42
C THR A 123 -12.69 -23.07 -33.90
N THR A 124 -11.89 -23.53 -32.93
CA THR A 124 -10.90 -24.62 -33.02
C THR A 124 -11.47 -26.02 -33.29
N ALA A 125 -12.79 -26.17 -33.50
CA ALA A 125 -13.44 -27.47 -33.62
C ALA A 125 -13.47 -28.07 -35.05
N HIS A 126 -13.32 -27.27 -36.11
CA HIS A 126 -13.57 -27.78 -37.48
C HIS A 126 -12.33 -28.16 -38.29
N ILE A 127 -11.14 -27.64 -37.98
CA ILE A 127 -9.92 -27.99 -38.75
C ILE A 127 -9.35 -29.36 -38.31
N LEU A 128 -9.44 -29.68 -37.02
CA LEU A 128 -9.06 -31.00 -36.51
C LEU A 128 -10.03 -32.10 -36.96
N SER A 129 -11.33 -31.78 -37.06
CA SER A 129 -12.36 -32.68 -37.60
C SER A 129 -12.13 -33.00 -39.10
N ALA A 130 -11.83 -31.97 -39.91
CA ALA A 130 -11.56 -32.17 -41.35
C ALA A 130 -10.23 -32.90 -41.65
N LEU A 131 -9.24 -32.80 -40.75
CA LEU A 131 -7.99 -33.56 -40.84
C LEU A 131 -8.15 -35.03 -40.40
N LEU A 132 -9.17 -35.33 -39.58
CA LEU A 132 -9.47 -36.69 -39.11
C LEU A 132 -10.29 -37.53 -40.12
N GLU A 133 -10.94 -36.91 -41.11
CA GLU A 133 -11.74 -37.64 -42.13
C GLU A 133 -10.99 -37.97 -43.43
N SER A 134 -9.70 -37.62 -43.55
CA SER A 134 -8.89 -38.10 -44.67
C SER A 134 -8.61 -39.60 -44.52
N ARG A 135 -9.45 -40.43 -45.15
CA ARG A 135 -9.25 -41.88 -45.28
C ARG A 135 -8.01 -42.18 -46.13
N VAL A 136 -6.84 -42.06 -45.53
CA VAL A 136 -5.64 -42.78 -45.96
C VAL A 136 -5.47 -43.93 -44.97
N SER A 137 -5.77 -45.15 -45.43
CA SER A 137 -5.44 -46.37 -44.70
C SER A 137 -3.92 -46.49 -44.64
N ILE A 138 -3.33 -45.95 -43.57
CA ILE A 138 -1.94 -46.19 -43.21
C ILE A 138 -1.83 -47.65 -42.76
N PRO A 139 -0.96 -48.48 -43.36
CA PRO A 139 -0.71 -49.83 -42.87
C PRO A 139 -0.23 -49.76 -41.41
N GLN A 140 -0.95 -50.41 -40.50
CA GLN A 140 -0.50 -50.57 -39.11
C GLN A 140 0.68 -51.55 -39.07
N TYR A 141 1.87 -51.05 -38.80
CA TYR A 141 3.02 -51.85 -38.38
C TYR A 141 3.08 -51.87 -36.83
N PRO A 142 3.33 -53.02 -36.17
CA PRO A 142 3.61 -53.08 -34.73
C PRO A 142 4.83 -52.22 -34.35
N SER A 143 4.87 -51.74 -33.11
CA SER A 143 5.75 -50.64 -32.68
C SER A 143 7.25 -50.98 -32.68
N THR A 144 8.06 -50.19 -33.41
CA THR A 144 9.52 -50.27 -33.40
C THR A 144 10.20 -50.07 -32.04
N ALA A 145 9.47 -49.60 -31.01
CA ALA A 145 10.02 -49.29 -29.69
C ALA A 145 10.04 -50.50 -28.72
N ILE A 146 9.06 -51.40 -28.80
CA ILE A 146 9.03 -52.65 -28.00
C ILE A 146 9.97 -53.68 -28.63
N ASP A 147 9.95 -53.82 -29.96
CA ASP A 147 10.85 -54.73 -30.68
C ASP A 147 12.32 -54.36 -30.47
N TYR A 148 12.63 -53.05 -30.39
CA TYR A 148 13.96 -52.57 -30.04
C TYR A 148 14.39 -52.98 -28.61
N LYS A 149 13.45 -53.04 -27.66
CA LYS A 149 13.73 -53.50 -26.29
C LYS A 149 14.00 -54.99 -26.24
N TYR A 150 13.27 -55.81 -26.99
CA TYR A 150 13.59 -57.23 -27.16
C TYR A 150 14.94 -57.44 -27.83
N TYR A 151 15.25 -56.68 -28.89
CA TYR A 151 16.57 -56.69 -29.51
C TYR A 151 17.69 -56.33 -28.53
N LEU A 152 17.50 -55.30 -27.71
CA LEU A 152 18.49 -54.94 -26.68
C LEU A 152 18.63 -56.02 -25.61
N LYS A 153 17.53 -56.67 -25.20
CA LYS A 153 17.57 -57.78 -24.23
C LYS A 153 18.47 -58.91 -24.72
N GLU A 154 18.37 -59.28 -26.00
CA GLU A 154 19.16 -60.36 -26.59
C GLU A 154 20.62 -59.99 -26.88
N ASN A 155 20.90 -58.71 -27.22
CA ASN A 155 22.22 -58.29 -27.70
C ASN A 155 23.07 -57.54 -26.66
N ASN A 156 22.44 -56.87 -25.69
CA ASN A 156 23.13 -56.05 -24.69
C ASN A 156 22.26 -55.79 -23.45
N GLU A 157 22.30 -56.70 -22.48
CA GLU A 157 21.53 -56.61 -21.22
C GLU A 157 21.76 -55.30 -20.45
N ARG A 158 22.98 -54.74 -20.48
CA ARG A 158 23.29 -53.48 -19.80
C ARG A 158 22.59 -52.30 -20.47
N ALA A 159 22.61 -52.24 -21.81
CA ALA A 159 21.93 -51.20 -22.57
C ALA A 159 20.40 -51.34 -22.46
N PHE A 160 19.89 -52.57 -22.45
CA PHE A 160 18.48 -52.87 -22.19
C PHE A 160 18.04 -52.30 -20.83
N PHE A 161 18.73 -52.67 -19.75
CA PHE A 161 18.38 -52.21 -18.40
C PHE A 161 18.41 -50.68 -18.27
N LEU A 162 19.46 -50.03 -18.80
CA LEU A 162 19.58 -48.57 -18.78
C LEU A 162 18.44 -47.87 -19.54
N GLU A 163 18.01 -48.41 -20.67
CA GLU A 163 16.91 -47.83 -21.44
C GLU A 163 15.57 -47.94 -20.71
N LEU A 164 15.30 -49.07 -20.03
CA LEU A 164 14.10 -49.22 -19.20
C LEU A 164 14.08 -48.22 -18.03
N VAL A 165 15.19 -48.10 -17.30
CA VAL A 165 15.32 -47.16 -16.17
C VAL A 165 15.15 -45.71 -16.63
N LYS A 166 15.73 -45.35 -17.78
CA LYS A 166 15.59 -44.02 -18.38
C LYS A 166 14.15 -43.70 -18.78
N ASP A 167 13.41 -44.67 -19.31
CA ASP A 167 12.01 -44.48 -19.72
C ASP A 167 11.06 -44.27 -18.54
N ILE A 168 11.27 -44.98 -17.41
CA ILE A 168 10.45 -44.79 -16.21
C ILE A 168 10.84 -43.53 -15.44
N SER A 169 12.12 -43.14 -15.44
CA SER A 169 12.59 -41.97 -14.67
C SER A 169 12.09 -40.65 -15.23
N ASN A 170 11.76 -40.60 -16.53
CA ASN A 170 11.24 -39.41 -17.20
C ASN A 170 9.71 -39.28 -17.13
N GLU A 171 9.00 -40.27 -16.57
CA GLU A 171 7.54 -40.30 -16.53
C GLU A 171 7.01 -39.82 -15.17
N LEU A 172 6.30 -38.70 -15.16
CA LEU A 172 5.74 -38.10 -13.94
C LEU A 172 4.25 -38.38 -13.76
N ASN A 173 3.58 -38.91 -14.79
CA ASN A 173 2.19 -39.31 -14.69
C ASN A 173 2.10 -40.73 -14.12
N LEU A 174 1.54 -40.88 -12.91
CA LEU A 174 1.45 -42.17 -12.20
C LEU A 174 0.78 -43.26 -13.04
N THR A 175 -0.28 -42.93 -13.78
CA THR A 175 -1.01 -43.87 -14.64
C THR A 175 -0.13 -44.36 -15.81
N SER A 176 0.55 -43.45 -16.51
CA SER A 176 1.49 -43.81 -17.60
C SER A 176 2.70 -44.61 -17.06
N LEU A 177 3.21 -44.20 -15.90
CA LEU A 177 4.36 -44.83 -15.25
C LEU A 177 4.05 -46.27 -14.83
N CYS A 178 2.93 -46.51 -14.14
CA CYS A 178 2.49 -47.85 -13.76
C CYS A 178 2.37 -48.78 -14.96
N TYR A 179 1.81 -48.28 -16.07
CA TYR A 179 1.69 -49.04 -17.31
C TYR A 179 3.06 -49.42 -17.91
N LYS A 180 4.00 -48.47 -17.96
CA LYS A 180 5.37 -48.75 -18.45
C LYS A 180 6.10 -49.76 -17.56
N ILE A 181 6.00 -49.60 -16.24
CA ILE A 181 6.60 -50.54 -15.27
C ILE A 181 6.08 -51.95 -15.51
N LEU A 182 4.77 -52.12 -15.68
CA LEU A 182 4.13 -53.40 -15.97
C LEU A 182 4.69 -54.07 -17.21
N ILE A 183 4.76 -53.35 -18.33
CA ILE A 183 5.30 -53.88 -19.58
C ILE A 183 6.77 -54.26 -19.41
N PHE A 184 7.55 -53.45 -18.72
CA PHE A 184 8.98 -53.70 -18.57
C PHE A 184 9.25 -54.92 -17.69
N VAL A 185 8.49 -55.11 -16.60
CA VAL A 185 8.53 -56.34 -15.81
C VAL A 185 8.18 -57.55 -16.68
N CYS A 186 7.12 -57.45 -17.50
CA CYS A 186 6.68 -58.52 -18.41
C CYS A 186 7.80 -58.97 -19.37
N ILE A 187 8.49 -58.00 -19.99
CA ILE A 187 9.61 -58.25 -20.92
C ILE A 187 10.84 -58.78 -20.15
N MET A 188 11.12 -58.28 -18.96
CA MET A 188 12.33 -58.64 -18.21
C MET A 188 12.33 -60.10 -17.77
N VAL A 189 11.21 -60.61 -17.24
CA VAL A 189 11.11 -61.99 -16.71
C VAL A 189 10.42 -62.98 -17.65
N ASP A 190 10.15 -62.57 -18.90
CA ASP A 190 9.42 -63.35 -19.91
C ASP A 190 8.08 -63.87 -19.36
N ALA A 191 7.31 -63.02 -18.70
CA ALA A 191 5.98 -63.37 -18.21
C ALA A 191 4.91 -63.21 -19.30
N ASP A 192 3.85 -64.02 -19.24
CA ASP A 192 2.67 -63.89 -20.07
C ASP A 192 1.89 -62.62 -19.67
N ARG A 193 1.73 -62.40 -18.36
CA ARG A 193 1.00 -61.25 -17.80
C ARG A 193 1.67 -60.66 -16.57
N CYS A 194 1.46 -59.36 -16.36
CA CYS A 194 1.88 -58.67 -15.14
C CYS A 194 0.75 -57.82 -14.54
N SER A 195 0.80 -57.65 -13.23
CA SER A 195 -0.08 -56.77 -12.46
C SER A 195 0.73 -55.98 -11.41
N LEU A 196 0.24 -54.79 -11.09
CA LEU A 196 0.92 -53.82 -10.21
C LEU A 196 -0.12 -53.21 -9.30
N PHE A 197 0.10 -53.33 -7.99
CA PHE A 197 -0.78 -52.80 -6.96
C PHE A 197 -0.02 -51.72 -6.19
N LEU A 198 -0.62 -50.55 -6.05
CA LEU A 198 -0.08 -49.48 -5.23
C LEU A 198 -0.75 -49.46 -3.87
N VAL A 199 -0.02 -49.05 -2.83
CA VAL A 199 -0.58 -48.88 -1.49
C VAL A 199 -1.34 -47.56 -1.42
N GLU A 200 -2.61 -47.61 -1.06
CA GLU A 200 -3.44 -46.44 -0.77
C GLU A 200 -4.06 -46.55 0.64
N GLY A 201 -4.20 -45.41 1.32
CA GLY A 201 -4.81 -45.30 2.65
C GLY A 201 -3.87 -44.74 3.72
N THR A 202 -4.42 -44.41 4.88
CA THR A 202 -3.65 -43.95 6.05
C THR A 202 -2.99 -45.14 6.75
N ALA A 203 -2.02 -44.88 7.64
CA ALA A 203 -1.27 -45.92 8.35
C ALA A 203 -2.15 -47.01 9.01
N ASN A 204 -3.37 -46.63 9.44
CA ASN A 204 -4.29 -47.53 10.14
C ASN A 204 -5.28 -48.27 9.22
N LYS A 205 -5.36 -47.93 7.92
CA LYS A 205 -6.30 -48.56 6.97
C LYS A 205 -5.69 -48.64 5.57
N LYS A 206 -4.60 -49.41 5.45
CA LYS A 206 -3.92 -49.64 4.16
C LYS A 206 -4.71 -50.60 3.29
N SER A 207 -4.74 -50.33 1.99
CA SER A 207 -5.31 -51.21 0.98
C SER A 207 -4.44 -51.17 -0.28
N LEU A 208 -4.50 -52.23 -1.08
CA LEU A 208 -3.75 -52.35 -2.31
C LEU A 208 -4.70 -52.10 -3.48
N VAL A 209 -4.38 -51.11 -4.31
CA VAL A 209 -5.23 -50.65 -5.39
C VAL A 209 -4.49 -50.83 -6.71
N SER A 210 -5.10 -51.55 -7.65
CA SER A 210 -4.60 -51.63 -9.03
C SER A 210 -5.55 -50.90 -9.98
N LYS A 211 -4.97 -50.00 -10.78
CA LYS A 211 -5.66 -49.31 -11.90
C LYS A 211 -5.47 -50.02 -13.24
N PHE A 212 -4.56 -50.99 -13.29
CA PHE A 212 -4.25 -51.77 -14.48
C PHE A 212 -4.24 -53.25 -14.11
N PHE A 213 -5.30 -53.91 -14.52
CA PHE A 213 -5.43 -55.35 -14.43
C PHE A 213 -5.17 -55.94 -15.82
N ASP A 214 -4.35 -56.99 -15.91
CA ASP A 214 -4.27 -57.88 -17.08
C ASP A 214 -3.51 -57.35 -18.33
N VAL A 215 -2.23 -56.97 -18.18
CA VAL A 215 -1.40 -56.49 -19.31
C VAL A 215 -0.47 -57.60 -19.84
N HIS A 216 -0.55 -57.90 -21.14
CA HIS A 216 0.30 -58.89 -21.85
C HIS A 216 1.32 -58.24 -22.80
N ALA A 217 2.47 -58.90 -22.98
CA ALA A 217 3.57 -58.44 -23.83
C ALA A 217 3.21 -58.56 -25.33
N GLY A 218 2.75 -57.46 -25.93
CA GLY A 218 2.45 -57.39 -27.37
C GLY A 218 1.26 -56.50 -27.77
N THR A 219 0.54 -55.91 -26.81
CA THR A 219 -0.66 -55.10 -27.10
C THR A 219 -0.38 -53.60 -27.14
N THR A 220 -0.94 -52.93 -28.14
CA THR A 220 -0.96 -51.46 -28.25
C THR A 220 -2.42 -50.98 -28.16
N LEU A 221 -2.80 -50.31 -27.05
CA LEU A 221 -4.06 -49.55 -26.78
C LEU A 221 -5.35 -50.42 -26.64
N LEU A 222 -6.37 -50.22 -25.78
CA LEU A 222 -6.97 -49.17 -24.92
C LEU A 222 -7.68 -49.86 -23.72
N PRO A 223 -7.93 -49.18 -22.57
CA PRO A 223 -8.85 -49.67 -21.54
C PRO A 223 -10.29 -49.71 -22.09
N SER A 224 -10.83 -50.90 -22.28
CA SER A 224 -12.24 -51.14 -22.65
C SER A 224 -12.73 -52.27 -21.73
N CYS A 225 -13.82 -52.22 -20.97
CA CYS A 225 -15.09 -51.52 -21.13
C CYS A 225 -15.75 -51.14 -19.78
N SER A 226 -16.35 -49.95 -19.77
CA SER A 226 -17.48 -49.39 -19.00
C SER A 226 -18.20 -50.21 -17.90
N ARG A 227 -18.18 -49.66 -16.67
CA ARG A 227 -19.33 -49.47 -15.76
C ARG A 227 -19.04 -48.26 -14.84
N GLU A 228 -20.05 -47.50 -14.47
CA GLU A 228 -20.01 -46.10 -13.96
C GLU A 228 -19.31 -45.83 -12.61
N ASN A 229 -18.39 -46.67 -12.16
CA ASN A 229 -17.38 -46.33 -11.16
C ASN A 229 -16.12 -47.12 -11.51
N GLY A 230 -15.00 -46.43 -11.73
CA GLY A 230 -13.75 -47.04 -12.21
C GLY A 230 -13.39 -48.28 -11.41
N ASN A 231 -13.36 -49.45 -12.09
CA ASN A 231 -13.03 -50.74 -11.50
C ASN A 231 -11.53 -50.78 -11.14
N GLU A 232 -11.17 -50.10 -10.07
CA GLU A 232 -9.92 -50.31 -9.36
C GLU A 232 -10.05 -51.63 -8.58
N VAL A 233 -9.10 -52.56 -8.78
CA VAL A 233 -9.09 -53.82 -8.03
C VAL A 233 -8.47 -53.52 -6.67
N GLN A 234 -9.29 -53.58 -5.62
CA GLN A 234 -8.86 -53.35 -4.24
C GLN A 234 -8.65 -54.68 -3.49
N VAL A 235 -7.43 -54.90 -3.02
CA VAL A 235 -7.06 -56.06 -2.19
C VAL A 235 -6.81 -55.58 -0.74
N PRO A 236 -7.47 -56.19 0.27
CA PRO A 236 -7.18 -55.88 1.67
C PRO A 236 -5.74 -56.21 2.05
N TRP A 237 -5.16 -55.41 2.95
CA TRP A 237 -3.82 -55.65 3.49
C TRP A 237 -3.71 -57.04 4.14
N GLY A 238 -2.61 -57.77 3.93
CA GLY A 238 -2.37 -59.11 4.49
C GLY A 238 -3.17 -60.27 3.86
N LYS A 239 -4.12 -59.99 2.96
CA LYS A 239 -4.97 -61.04 2.33
C LYS A 239 -4.43 -61.50 0.99
N GLY A 240 -4.33 -62.83 0.80
CA GLY A 240 -3.85 -63.47 -0.42
C GLY A 240 -2.34 -63.28 -0.64
N ILE A 241 -1.82 -63.77 -1.77
CA ILE A 241 -0.37 -63.70 -2.07
C ILE A 241 0.14 -62.25 -2.12
N ILE A 242 -0.61 -61.36 -2.78
CA ILE A 242 -0.23 -59.94 -2.93
C ILE A 242 -0.28 -59.21 -1.57
N GLY A 243 -1.30 -59.47 -0.75
CA GLY A 243 -1.41 -58.91 0.59
C GLY A 243 -0.33 -59.42 1.55
N TYR A 244 0.05 -60.70 1.44
CA TYR A 244 1.14 -61.30 2.21
C TYR A 244 2.49 -60.63 1.88
N VAL A 245 2.79 -60.45 0.60
CA VAL A 245 4.00 -59.74 0.13
C VAL A 245 4.02 -58.28 0.59
N ALA A 246 2.87 -57.60 0.57
CA ALA A 246 2.77 -56.24 1.08
C ALA A 246 3.00 -56.14 2.61
N GLU A 247 2.53 -57.13 3.36
CA GLU A 247 2.63 -57.14 4.83
C GLU A 247 4.02 -57.54 5.33
N HIS A 248 4.62 -58.58 4.74
CA HIS A 248 5.90 -59.14 5.20
C HIS A 248 7.10 -58.56 4.42
N GLY A 249 6.88 -58.04 3.21
CA GLY A 249 7.93 -57.51 2.36
C GLY A 249 8.89 -58.57 1.82
N GLU A 250 8.44 -59.82 1.76
CA GLU A 250 9.20 -60.98 1.27
C GLU A 250 8.80 -61.31 -0.17
N THR A 251 9.79 -61.73 -0.99
CA THR A 251 9.56 -62.24 -2.34
C THR A 251 8.86 -63.59 -2.27
N VAL A 252 7.86 -63.80 -3.13
CA VAL A 252 7.15 -65.08 -3.26
C VAL A 252 7.24 -65.57 -4.70
N ASN A 253 7.92 -66.71 -4.91
CA ASN A 253 8.02 -67.41 -6.19
C ASN A 253 7.33 -68.78 -6.06
N ILE A 254 6.27 -68.99 -6.84
CA ILE A 254 5.40 -70.17 -6.80
C ILE A 254 5.43 -70.86 -8.16
N SER A 255 5.83 -72.13 -8.17
CA SER A 255 5.87 -72.97 -9.38
C SER A 255 4.49 -73.52 -9.79
N ASP A 256 3.58 -73.73 -8.82
CA ASP A 256 2.19 -74.13 -9.05
C ASP A 256 1.24 -73.40 -8.10
N ALA A 257 0.51 -72.42 -8.62
CA ALA A 257 -0.38 -71.54 -7.85
C ALA A 257 -1.51 -72.31 -7.14
N TYR A 258 -2.01 -73.41 -7.73
CA TYR A 258 -3.10 -74.19 -7.12
C TYR A 258 -2.65 -75.04 -5.92
N GLN A 259 -1.34 -75.15 -5.69
CA GLN A 259 -0.79 -75.83 -4.52
C GLN A 259 -0.52 -74.89 -3.34
N ASP A 260 -0.52 -73.56 -3.56
CA ASP A 260 -0.31 -72.58 -2.50
C ASP A 260 -1.64 -72.24 -1.78
N ARG A 261 -1.67 -72.41 -0.46
CA ARG A 261 -2.86 -72.16 0.38
C ARG A 261 -3.33 -70.71 0.37
N ARG A 262 -2.47 -69.77 -0.02
CA ARG A 262 -2.76 -68.32 -0.07
C ARG A 262 -3.34 -67.89 -1.42
N PHE A 263 -3.33 -68.78 -2.42
CA PHE A 263 -3.90 -68.51 -3.74
C PHE A 263 -5.42 -68.60 -3.71
N SER A 264 -6.10 -67.70 -4.43
CA SER A 264 -7.55 -67.74 -4.65
C SER A 264 -7.81 -67.88 -6.14
N ASP A 265 -8.61 -68.88 -6.52
CA ASP A 265 -8.99 -69.16 -7.91
C ASP A 265 -10.23 -68.36 -8.37
N GLU A 266 -10.75 -67.46 -7.54
CA GLU A 266 -11.93 -66.64 -7.83
C GLU A 266 -11.76 -65.78 -9.08
N ILE A 267 -10.57 -65.17 -9.24
CA ILE A 267 -10.24 -64.32 -10.38
C ILE A 267 -9.98 -65.15 -11.65
N ASP A 268 -9.36 -66.32 -11.52
CA ASP A 268 -9.17 -67.28 -12.62
C ASP A 268 -10.52 -67.78 -13.15
N LYS A 269 -11.48 -68.08 -12.25
CA LYS A 269 -12.85 -68.45 -12.61
C LYS A 269 -13.61 -67.31 -13.31
N LEU A 270 -13.39 -66.07 -12.90
CA LEU A 270 -14.05 -64.89 -13.48
C LEU A 270 -13.48 -64.53 -14.86
N THR A 271 -12.17 -64.66 -15.05
CA THR A 271 -11.46 -64.26 -16.27
C THR A 271 -11.31 -65.38 -17.29
N GLY A 272 -11.49 -66.64 -16.87
CA GLY A 272 -11.22 -67.82 -17.71
C GLY A 272 -9.73 -68.09 -17.94
N TYR A 273 -8.84 -67.33 -17.30
CA TYR A 273 -7.39 -67.47 -17.38
C TYR A 273 -6.89 -68.43 -16.29
N LYS A 274 -5.90 -69.27 -16.61
CA LYS A 274 -5.33 -70.22 -15.65
C LYS A 274 -3.95 -69.77 -15.19
N THR A 275 -3.85 -69.42 -13.92
CA THR A 275 -2.61 -69.08 -13.24
C THR A 275 -1.86 -70.35 -12.86
N LYS A 276 -0.67 -70.55 -13.42
CA LYS A 276 0.21 -71.71 -13.18
C LYS A 276 1.39 -71.32 -12.29
N SER A 277 2.23 -70.38 -12.73
CA SER A 277 3.38 -69.89 -11.96
C SER A 277 3.24 -68.41 -11.63
N LEU A 278 3.77 -68.00 -10.47
CA LEU A 278 3.68 -66.63 -9.96
C LEU A 278 5.02 -66.18 -9.38
N LEU A 279 5.46 -64.98 -9.76
CA LEU A 279 6.55 -64.27 -9.10
C LEU A 279 6.03 -62.93 -8.59
N CYS A 280 6.08 -62.73 -7.28
CA CYS A 280 5.52 -61.55 -6.61
C CYS A 280 6.57 -60.89 -5.73
N MET A 281 6.81 -59.60 -5.90
CA MET A 281 7.83 -58.84 -5.18
C MET A 281 7.33 -57.47 -4.71
N PRO A 282 7.75 -57.01 -3.53
CA PRO A 282 7.38 -55.70 -3.02
C PRO A 282 8.20 -54.60 -3.72
N ILE A 283 7.57 -53.46 -3.95
CA ILE A 283 8.21 -52.22 -4.40
C ILE A 283 8.42 -51.34 -3.19
N ARG A 284 9.67 -50.95 -2.95
CA ARG A 284 10.06 -50.12 -1.81
C ARG A 284 10.43 -48.72 -2.27
N ASN A 285 10.08 -47.70 -1.49
CA ASN A 285 10.60 -46.34 -1.67
C ASN A 285 12.04 -46.22 -1.15
N SER A 286 12.62 -45.01 -1.26
CA SER A 286 13.98 -44.72 -0.76
C SER A 286 14.11 -44.93 0.76
N ASP A 287 13.02 -44.84 1.50
CA ASP A 287 12.97 -44.99 2.96
C ASP A 287 12.75 -46.46 3.38
N GLY A 288 12.62 -47.38 2.42
CA GLY A 288 12.43 -48.81 2.64
C GLY A 288 10.97 -49.24 2.86
N GLU A 289 10.02 -48.31 2.84
CA GLU A 289 8.59 -48.57 2.98
C GLU A 289 8.02 -49.20 1.71
N ILE A 290 7.08 -50.13 1.88
CA ILE A 290 6.40 -50.79 0.76
C ILE A 290 5.32 -49.86 0.21
N ILE A 291 5.50 -49.41 -1.03
CA ILE A 291 4.60 -48.49 -1.74
C ILE A 291 3.79 -49.19 -2.84
N GLY A 292 4.14 -50.44 -3.15
CA GLY A 292 3.37 -51.28 -4.06
C GLY A 292 3.88 -52.71 -4.11
N VAL A 293 3.23 -53.54 -4.92
CA VAL A 293 3.58 -54.94 -5.17
C VAL A 293 3.48 -55.21 -6.67
N ALA A 294 4.55 -55.76 -7.25
CA ALA A 294 4.59 -56.19 -8.63
C ALA A 294 4.45 -57.72 -8.71
N GLN A 295 3.56 -58.19 -9.57
CA GLN A 295 3.29 -59.60 -9.79
C GLN A 295 3.46 -59.93 -11.27
N ALA A 296 4.24 -60.97 -11.54
CA ALA A 296 4.41 -61.60 -12.84
C ALA A 296 3.75 -62.98 -12.83
N ILE A 297 3.02 -63.30 -13.91
CA ILE A 297 2.15 -64.46 -14.00
C ILE A 297 2.51 -65.27 -15.24
N ASN A 298 2.70 -66.58 -15.06
CA ASN A 298 3.03 -67.57 -16.08
C ASN A 298 4.28 -67.22 -16.89
N LYS A 299 5.41 -67.85 -16.59
CA LYS A 299 6.62 -67.71 -17.42
C LYS A 299 6.42 -68.30 -18.82
N THR A 300 7.02 -67.66 -19.81
CA THR A 300 7.04 -68.06 -21.22
C THR A 300 8.43 -68.59 -21.61
N PRO A 301 8.52 -69.67 -22.42
CA PRO A 301 7.43 -70.50 -22.93
C PRO A 301 6.68 -71.29 -21.83
N SER A 302 5.37 -71.49 -22.02
CA SER A 302 4.46 -72.03 -20.98
C SER A 302 4.90 -73.39 -20.46
N GLY A 303 5.01 -73.52 -19.13
CA GLY A 303 5.34 -74.77 -18.44
C GLY A 303 6.66 -74.76 -17.67
N VAL A 304 7.43 -73.68 -17.75
CA VAL A 304 8.66 -73.45 -16.96
C VAL A 304 8.32 -72.58 -15.74
N PRO A 305 8.81 -72.89 -14.52
CA PRO A 305 8.69 -71.98 -13.38
C PRO A 305 9.67 -70.80 -13.45
N PHE A 306 9.42 -69.73 -12.71
CA PHE A 306 10.40 -68.64 -12.57
C PHE A 306 11.63 -69.13 -11.80
N VAL A 307 12.82 -68.74 -12.27
CA VAL A 307 14.13 -69.15 -11.73
C VAL A 307 14.75 -68.02 -10.90
N GLU A 308 15.77 -68.34 -10.10
CA GLU A 308 16.47 -67.35 -9.25
C GLU A 308 17.02 -66.15 -10.03
N ASP A 309 17.37 -66.32 -11.30
CA ASP A 309 17.85 -65.20 -12.12
C ASP A 309 16.71 -64.23 -12.50
N ASP A 310 15.46 -64.70 -12.65
CA ASP A 310 14.30 -63.81 -12.82
C ASP A 310 14.07 -62.98 -11.55
N GLU A 311 14.26 -63.59 -10.38
CA GLU A 311 14.18 -62.90 -9.09
C GLU A 311 15.25 -61.81 -9.01
N LYS A 312 16.52 -62.12 -9.31
CA LYS A 312 17.62 -61.14 -9.27
C LYS A 312 17.35 -59.97 -10.23
N VAL A 313 16.88 -60.24 -11.45
CA VAL A 313 16.59 -59.21 -12.46
C VAL A 313 15.46 -58.29 -12.00
N MET A 314 14.37 -58.85 -11.46
CA MET A 314 13.26 -58.07 -10.91
C MET A 314 13.70 -57.29 -9.65
N GLN A 315 14.48 -57.91 -8.76
CA GLN A 315 15.02 -57.28 -7.55
C GLN A 315 15.95 -56.09 -7.86
N MET A 316 16.71 -56.14 -8.96
CA MET A 316 17.53 -55.01 -9.41
C MET A 316 16.69 -53.85 -9.99
N TYR A 317 15.53 -54.16 -10.60
CA TYR A 317 14.70 -53.17 -11.29
C TYR A 317 13.70 -52.44 -10.39
N LEU A 318 13.04 -53.16 -9.48
CA LEU A 318 11.98 -52.61 -8.62
C LEU A 318 12.40 -51.42 -7.74
N PRO A 319 13.66 -51.29 -7.24
CA PRO A 319 14.10 -50.08 -6.55
C PRO A 319 14.00 -48.81 -7.41
N PHE A 320 14.32 -48.90 -8.71
CA PHE A 320 14.17 -47.77 -9.63
C PHE A 320 12.70 -47.43 -9.89
N CYS A 321 11.84 -48.45 -9.99
CA CYS A 321 10.39 -48.28 -10.04
C CYS A 321 9.87 -47.57 -8.78
N GLY A 322 10.39 -47.94 -7.60
CA GLY A 322 10.01 -47.33 -6.34
C GLY A 322 10.34 -45.84 -6.29
N ILE A 323 11.56 -45.46 -6.70
CA ILE A 323 11.97 -44.05 -6.82
C ILE A 323 11.07 -43.30 -7.80
N ALA A 324 10.80 -43.86 -8.98
CA ALA A 324 9.97 -43.22 -10.00
C ALA A 324 8.52 -43.03 -9.52
N ILE A 325 7.93 -44.05 -8.87
CA ILE A 325 6.57 -43.99 -8.33
C ILE A 325 6.47 -42.93 -7.23
N SER A 326 7.42 -42.92 -6.28
CA SER A 326 7.45 -41.89 -5.23
C SER A 326 7.56 -40.48 -5.83
N ASN A 327 8.40 -40.28 -6.84
CA ASN A 327 8.54 -38.99 -7.51
C ASN A 327 7.24 -38.56 -8.23
N ALA A 328 6.58 -39.48 -8.93
CA ALA A 328 5.31 -39.21 -9.61
C ALA A 328 4.19 -38.87 -8.60
N GLN A 329 4.12 -39.58 -7.47
CA GLN A 329 3.17 -39.29 -6.38
C GLN A 329 3.43 -37.92 -5.75
N LEU A 330 4.69 -37.60 -5.43
CA LEU A 330 5.09 -36.30 -4.89
C LEU A 330 4.78 -35.16 -5.87
N PHE A 331 5.05 -35.35 -7.16
CA PHE A 331 4.75 -34.36 -8.20
C PHE A 331 3.24 -34.12 -8.31
N SER A 332 2.43 -35.19 -8.30
CA SER A 332 0.97 -35.08 -8.34
C SER A 332 0.42 -34.35 -7.11
N ALA A 333 0.92 -34.65 -5.91
CA ALA A 333 0.53 -33.96 -4.69
C ALA A 333 0.92 -32.48 -4.71
N SER A 334 2.16 -32.17 -5.10
CA SER A 334 2.65 -30.79 -5.25
C SER A 334 1.84 -30.01 -6.28
N ARG A 335 1.49 -30.63 -7.42
CA ARG A 335 0.68 -30.00 -8.46
C ARG A 335 -0.72 -29.65 -7.96
N LYS A 336 -1.36 -30.55 -7.21
CA LYS A 336 -2.67 -30.32 -6.60
C LYS A 336 -2.65 -29.14 -5.61
N GLU A 337 -1.61 -29.05 -4.77
CA GLU A 337 -1.40 -27.90 -3.87
C GLU A 337 -1.11 -26.60 -4.62
N TYR A 338 -0.36 -26.66 -5.72
CA TYR A 338 -0.10 -25.50 -6.56
C TYR A 338 -1.39 -24.97 -7.21
N ASP A 339 -2.20 -25.85 -7.79
CA ASP A 339 -3.46 -25.47 -8.41
C ASP A 339 -4.45 -24.91 -7.37
N ARG A 340 -4.49 -25.47 -6.14
CA ARG A 340 -5.24 -24.92 -5.00
C ARG A 340 -4.78 -23.50 -4.63
N SER A 341 -3.46 -23.30 -4.52
CA SER A 341 -2.87 -22.01 -4.19
C SER A 341 -3.12 -20.96 -5.28
N ARG A 342 -3.05 -21.37 -6.56
CA ARG A 342 -3.34 -20.48 -7.70
C ARG A 342 -4.79 -20.02 -7.69
N ALA A 343 -5.74 -20.93 -7.46
CA ALA A 343 -7.16 -20.59 -7.38
C ALA A 343 -7.44 -19.55 -6.27
N LEU A 344 -6.78 -19.66 -5.10
CA LEU A 344 -6.89 -18.65 -4.04
C LEU A 344 -6.31 -17.30 -4.44
N LEU A 345 -5.17 -17.26 -5.17
CA LEU A 345 -4.57 -16.01 -5.63
C LEU A 345 -5.39 -15.30 -6.71
N GLU A 346 -6.02 -16.05 -7.61
CA GLU A 346 -6.95 -15.48 -8.60
C GLU A 346 -8.12 -14.78 -7.92
N VAL A 347 -8.69 -15.39 -6.89
CA VAL A 347 -9.72 -14.76 -6.05
C VAL A 347 -9.21 -13.48 -5.43
N VAL A 348 -8.03 -13.51 -4.80
CA VAL A 348 -7.44 -12.31 -4.20
C VAL A 348 -7.36 -11.19 -5.24
N ASN A 349 -6.79 -11.42 -6.41
CA ASN A 349 -6.67 -10.37 -7.42
C ASN A 349 -8.04 -9.78 -7.80
N ASP A 350 -9.04 -10.62 -8.03
CA ASP A 350 -10.40 -10.17 -8.36
C ASP A 350 -11.07 -9.35 -7.23
N LEU A 351 -10.80 -9.69 -5.96
CA LEU A 351 -11.34 -8.98 -4.80
C LEU A 351 -10.70 -7.61 -4.59
N PHE A 352 -9.40 -7.48 -4.91
CA PHE A 352 -8.65 -6.24 -4.70
C PHE A 352 -8.76 -5.26 -5.88
N GLU A 353 -9.29 -5.67 -7.05
CA GLU A 353 -9.47 -4.79 -8.21
C GLU A 353 -10.66 -3.80 -8.07
N GLU A 354 -11.75 -4.18 -7.40
CA GLU A 354 -12.95 -3.32 -7.23
C GLU A 354 -13.29 -3.10 -5.74
N GLN A 355 -12.70 -2.10 -5.09
CA GLN A 355 -12.91 -1.84 -3.65
C GLN A 355 -13.93 -0.72 -3.34
N THR A 356 -14.66 -0.22 -4.33
CA THR A 356 -15.47 0.99 -4.15
C THR A 356 -16.89 0.74 -3.63
N ASP A 357 -17.38 -0.50 -3.72
CA ASP A 357 -18.77 -0.85 -3.42
C ASP A 357 -18.85 -2.23 -2.76
N LEU A 358 -19.35 -2.25 -1.52
CA LEU A 358 -19.47 -3.45 -0.69
C LEU A 358 -20.33 -4.52 -1.37
N GLU A 359 -21.43 -4.14 -2.02
CA GLU A 359 -22.38 -5.11 -2.55
C GLU A 359 -21.81 -5.83 -3.77
N LYS A 360 -21.04 -5.12 -4.60
CA LYS A 360 -20.34 -5.70 -5.74
C LYS A 360 -19.24 -6.66 -5.29
N VAL A 361 -18.45 -6.28 -4.29
CA VAL A 361 -17.39 -7.13 -3.72
C VAL A 361 -17.99 -8.42 -3.16
N VAL A 362 -19.03 -8.33 -2.33
CA VAL A 362 -19.67 -9.50 -1.73
C VAL A 362 -20.29 -10.41 -2.80
N LYS A 363 -20.93 -9.85 -3.83
CA LYS A 363 -21.45 -10.66 -4.96
C LYS A 363 -20.34 -11.42 -5.70
N LYS A 364 -19.19 -10.78 -5.95
CA LYS A 364 -18.02 -11.45 -6.56
C LYS A 364 -17.48 -12.56 -5.68
N ILE A 365 -17.36 -12.32 -4.36
CA ILE A 365 -16.97 -13.33 -3.36
C ILE A 365 -17.87 -14.55 -3.49
N MET A 366 -19.18 -14.35 -3.46
CA MET A 366 -20.14 -15.46 -3.46
C MET A 366 -20.10 -16.26 -4.76
N HIS A 367 -19.96 -15.59 -5.92
CA HIS A 367 -19.83 -16.27 -7.21
C HIS A 367 -18.57 -17.14 -7.28
N ARG A 368 -17.46 -16.64 -6.71
CA ARG A 368 -16.20 -17.39 -6.62
C ARG A 368 -16.30 -18.55 -5.62
N ALA A 369 -16.89 -18.34 -4.45
CA ALA A 369 -17.13 -19.38 -3.46
C ALA A 369 -17.94 -20.54 -4.06
N GLN A 370 -19.00 -20.20 -4.79
CA GLN A 370 -19.85 -21.17 -5.47
C GLN A 370 -19.11 -21.98 -6.54
N THR A 371 -18.25 -21.33 -7.32
CA THR A 371 -17.45 -22.02 -8.35
C THR A 371 -16.40 -22.93 -7.71
N LEU A 372 -15.79 -22.47 -6.62
CA LEU A 372 -14.72 -23.17 -5.90
C LEU A 372 -15.23 -24.43 -5.20
N LEU A 373 -16.35 -24.32 -4.48
CA LEU A 373 -16.93 -25.42 -3.67
C LEU A 373 -18.03 -26.19 -4.39
N LYS A 374 -18.43 -25.75 -5.60
CA LYS A 374 -19.49 -26.36 -6.40
C LYS A 374 -20.75 -26.56 -5.58
N CYS A 375 -21.26 -25.48 -4.98
CA CYS A 375 -22.47 -25.51 -4.15
C CYS A 375 -23.71 -24.96 -4.86
N GLU A 376 -24.90 -25.33 -4.38
CA GLU A 376 -26.18 -24.86 -4.91
C GLU A 376 -26.49 -23.42 -4.48
N ARG A 377 -26.11 -23.04 -3.24
CA ARG A 377 -26.28 -21.68 -2.72
C ARG A 377 -25.07 -21.20 -1.92
N CYS A 378 -24.87 -19.89 -1.94
CA CYS A 378 -23.91 -19.20 -1.08
C CYS A 378 -24.57 -17.96 -0.49
N SER A 379 -24.40 -17.75 0.82
CA SER A 379 -24.86 -16.57 1.54
C SER A 379 -23.72 -15.95 2.37
N VAL A 380 -23.76 -14.62 2.50
CA VAL A 380 -22.84 -13.85 3.35
C VAL A 380 -23.67 -12.92 4.21
N LEU A 381 -23.51 -13.03 5.53
CA LEU A 381 -24.21 -12.20 6.51
C LEU A 381 -23.18 -11.33 7.24
N LEU A 382 -23.37 -10.01 7.21
CA LEU A 382 -22.49 -9.03 7.88
C LEU A 382 -23.12 -8.54 9.18
N LEU A 383 -22.31 -8.44 10.24
CA LEU A 383 -22.74 -7.99 11.56
C LEU A 383 -23.01 -6.47 11.58
N GLU A 384 -23.98 -6.07 12.41
CA GLU A 384 -24.34 -4.66 12.63
C GLU A 384 -23.36 -3.93 13.53
N ASP A 385 -23.02 -4.56 14.64
CA ASP A 385 -22.11 -4.04 15.62
C ASP A 385 -21.19 -5.18 16.05
N ILE A 386 -19.89 -4.99 15.82
CA ILE A 386 -18.83 -5.94 16.16
C ILE A 386 -18.63 -6.00 17.68
N GLU A 387 -19.03 -4.95 18.41
CA GLU A 387 -18.86 -4.83 19.86
C GLU A 387 -20.12 -5.24 20.64
N SER A 388 -21.27 -5.41 19.96
CA SER A 388 -22.51 -5.83 20.60
C SER A 388 -22.45 -7.31 21.02
N PRO A 389 -22.85 -7.66 22.26
CA PRO A 389 -22.95 -9.05 22.70
C PRO A 389 -24.12 -9.80 22.04
N VAL A 390 -25.07 -9.07 21.44
CA VAL A 390 -26.19 -9.64 20.68
C VAL A 390 -25.81 -9.66 19.20
N VAL A 391 -25.77 -10.85 18.62
CA VAL A 391 -25.54 -11.04 17.19
C VAL A 391 -26.75 -10.50 16.42
N LYS A 392 -26.51 -9.43 15.65
CA LYS A 392 -27.47 -8.90 14.69
C LYS A 392 -26.79 -8.70 13.35
N PHE A 393 -27.47 -9.09 12.28
CA PHE A 393 -26.96 -8.93 10.92
C PHE A 393 -27.60 -7.70 10.26
N THR A 394 -26.79 -6.73 9.80
CA THR A 394 -27.30 -5.56 9.07
C THR A 394 -27.61 -5.87 7.62
N LYS A 395 -26.76 -6.69 6.98
CA LYS A 395 -26.86 -7.01 5.55
C LYS A 395 -26.72 -8.51 5.36
N SER A 396 -27.67 -9.09 4.64
CA SER A 396 -27.61 -10.46 4.15
C SER A 396 -27.54 -10.44 2.63
N PHE A 397 -26.60 -11.20 2.07
CA PHE A 397 -26.41 -11.36 0.64
C PHE A 397 -26.61 -12.83 0.28
N GLU A 398 -27.31 -13.09 -0.83
CA GLU A 398 -27.58 -14.44 -1.32
C GLU A 398 -27.29 -14.61 -2.81
N LEU A 399 -26.80 -15.80 -3.17
CA LEU A 399 -26.53 -16.20 -4.54
C LEU A 399 -26.94 -17.66 -4.76
N LEU A 400 -27.79 -17.87 -5.77
CA LEU A 400 -28.28 -19.16 -6.24
C LEU A 400 -27.47 -19.64 -7.45
N SER A 401 -27.25 -20.96 -7.53
CA SER A 401 -26.59 -21.58 -8.69
C SER A 401 -27.44 -21.46 -9.95
N PRO A 402 -26.86 -21.04 -11.09
CA PRO A 402 -27.56 -21.03 -12.39
C PRO A 402 -28.07 -22.42 -12.81
N LYS A 403 -27.46 -23.50 -12.31
CA LYS A 403 -27.88 -24.88 -12.62
C LYS A 403 -29.17 -25.29 -11.91
N CYS A 404 -29.57 -24.56 -10.87
CA CYS A 404 -30.80 -24.79 -10.12
C CYS A 404 -31.96 -23.90 -10.60
N SER A 405 -31.71 -22.92 -11.48
CA SER A 405 -32.74 -22.08 -12.10
C SER A 405 -33.12 -22.64 -13.46
N ALA A 406 -34.36 -23.08 -13.63
CA ALA A 406 -34.88 -23.60 -14.90
C ALA A 406 -35.03 -22.53 -16.00
N ASP A 407 -34.85 -21.24 -15.69
CA ASP A 407 -35.00 -20.12 -16.64
C ASP A 407 -33.73 -19.24 -16.67
N ALA A 408 -32.86 -19.52 -17.66
CA ALA A 408 -31.51 -18.97 -17.73
C ALA A 408 -31.37 -17.56 -18.38
N GLU A 409 -32.46 -16.87 -18.72
CA GLU A 409 -32.35 -15.55 -19.39
C GLU A 409 -33.16 -14.40 -18.76
N SER A 410 -34.14 -14.63 -17.89
CA SER A 410 -34.90 -13.55 -17.23
C SER A 410 -34.41 -13.19 -15.82
N SER A 411 -33.68 -14.09 -15.15
CA SER A 411 -33.36 -14.02 -13.71
C SER A 411 -32.16 -13.13 -13.34
N LEU A 412 -31.34 -12.72 -14.32
CA LEU A 412 -30.23 -11.78 -14.09
C LEU A 412 -30.69 -10.34 -13.82
N LYS A 413 -31.93 -9.98 -14.19
CA LYS A 413 -32.50 -8.64 -13.93
C LYS A 413 -33.45 -8.58 -12.73
N ASP A 414 -34.17 -9.65 -12.41
CA ASP A 414 -35.18 -9.64 -11.33
C ASP A 414 -34.63 -9.96 -9.93
N SER A 415 -33.37 -10.36 -9.80
CA SER A 415 -32.71 -10.50 -8.49
C SER A 415 -32.28 -9.15 -7.88
N LEU A 416 -32.66 -8.03 -8.51
CA LEU A 416 -32.05 -6.71 -8.34
C LEU A 416 -32.75 -5.78 -7.34
N GLU A 417 -34.00 -6.04 -6.91
CA GLU A 417 -34.79 -5.02 -6.17
C GLU A 417 -35.59 -5.53 -4.95
N LYS A 418 -35.12 -6.53 -4.22
CA LYS A 418 -35.60 -6.76 -2.85
C LYS A 418 -34.50 -6.52 -1.83
N SER A 419 -34.16 -5.24 -1.66
CA SER A 419 -33.44 -4.71 -0.48
C SER A 419 -34.36 -4.57 0.74
N SER A 420 -35.34 -5.47 0.89
CA SER A 420 -36.30 -5.46 1.99
C SER A 420 -36.30 -6.84 2.61
N TYR A 421 -35.90 -6.91 3.89
CA TYR A 421 -35.97 -8.05 4.80
C TYR A 421 -36.56 -9.32 4.16
N SER A 422 -35.65 -10.15 3.63
CA SER A 422 -35.88 -11.51 3.16
C SER A 422 -36.71 -12.36 4.13
N ASP A 423 -38.01 -12.60 3.90
CA ASP A 423 -38.88 -13.52 4.67
C ASP A 423 -38.39 -15.00 4.81
N TRP A 424 -37.13 -15.31 4.47
CA TRP A 424 -36.51 -16.64 4.56
C TRP A 424 -35.43 -16.76 5.66
N LEU A 425 -35.23 -15.71 6.48
CA LEU A 425 -34.29 -15.60 7.63
C LEU A 425 -34.45 -16.66 8.74
N ILE A 426 -35.21 -17.73 8.51
CA ILE A 426 -35.76 -18.65 9.51
C ILE A 426 -34.71 -19.69 9.98
N ASN A 427 -33.52 -19.74 9.38
CA ASN A 427 -32.44 -20.69 9.76
C ASN A 427 -31.09 -20.03 10.09
N ASN A 428 -31.13 -18.86 10.74
CA ASN A 428 -29.93 -18.17 11.22
C ASN A 428 -29.26 -18.83 12.43
N SER A 429 -29.87 -19.83 13.07
CA SER A 429 -29.32 -20.48 14.27
C SER A 429 -27.87 -20.94 14.09
N ILE A 430 -27.53 -21.51 12.93
CA ILE A 430 -26.18 -21.95 12.59
C ILE A 430 -25.26 -20.74 12.36
N ALA A 431 -25.74 -19.73 11.63
CA ALA A 431 -24.99 -18.50 11.36
C ALA A 431 -24.67 -17.71 12.64
N GLU A 432 -25.63 -17.61 13.56
CA GLU A 432 -25.49 -16.96 14.88
C GLU A 432 -24.55 -17.74 15.79
N LEU A 433 -24.62 -19.07 15.76
CA LEU A 433 -23.69 -19.92 16.49
C LEU A 433 -22.25 -19.71 15.99
N VAL A 434 -22.04 -19.68 14.67
CA VAL A 434 -20.70 -19.45 14.10
C VAL A 434 -20.22 -18.04 14.41
N ALA A 435 -21.10 -17.03 14.34
CA ALA A 435 -20.77 -15.65 14.68
C ALA A 435 -20.40 -15.47 16.16
N SER A 436 -21.04 -16.21 17.07
CA SER A 436 -20.77 -16.13 18.52
C SER A 436 -19.58 -16.98 18.97
N THR A 437 -19.37 -18.15 18.37
CA THR A 437 -18.30 -19.08 18.76
C THR A 437 -16.99 -18.84 18.01
N GLY A 438 -17.05 -18.28 16.80
CA GLY A 438 -15.90 -18.16 15.91
C GLY A 438 -15.38 -19.50 15.38
N LEU A 439 -16.15 -20.58 15.51
CA LEU A 439 -15.77 -21.91 15.03
C LEU A 439 -16.54 -22.30 13.76
N PRO A 440 -15.88 -22.89 12.76
CA PRO A 440 -16.53 -23.38 11.55
C PRO A 440 -17.44 -24.57 11.86
N VAL A 441 -18.57 -24.66 11.16
CA VAL A 441 -19.56 -25.73 11.31
C VAL A 441 -19.78 -26.40 9.97
N ASN A 442 -19.53 -27.71 9.90
CA ASN A 442 -19.79 -28.56 8.74
C ASN A 442 -20.82 -29.64 9.12
N ILE A 443 -21.99 -29.60 8.48
CA ILE A 443 -23.11 -30.50 8.73
C ILE A 443 -23.35 -31.34 7.48
N SER A 444 -23.17 -32.65 7.63
CA SER A 444 -23.33 -33.62 6.53
C SER A 444 -24.79 -33.93 6.21
N ASP A 445 -25.68 -33.89 7.21
CA ASP A 445 -27.13 -34.05 7.09
C ASP A 445 -27.83 -33.03 8.00
N ALA A 446 -28.43 -32.00 7.39
CA ALA A 446 -29.05 -30.91 8.11
C ALA A 446 -30.22 -31.36 9.00
N TYR A 447 -31.03 -32.32 8.54
CA TYR A 447 -32.23 -32.76 9.26
C TYR A 447 -31.91 -33.64 10.49
N GLN A 448 -30.68 -34.16 10.58
CA GLN A 448 -30.21 -34.88 11.76
C GLN A 448 -29.55 -33.96 12.79
N ASP A 449 -29.26 -32.70 12.44
CA ASP A 449 -28.62 -31.77 13.35
C ASP A 449 -29.67 -31.05 14.22
N PRO A 450 -29.59 -31.15 15.56
CA PRO A 450 -30.60 -30.56 16.46
C PRO A 450 -30.60 -29.02 16.43
N ARG A 451 -29.58 -28.38 15.83
CA ARG A 451 -29.47 -26.93 15.71
C ARG A 451 -30.15 -26.39 14.45
N PHE A 452 -30.52 -27.28 13.52
CA PHE A 452 -31.17 -26.94 12.27
C PHE A 452 -32.70 -26.92 12.46
N ASP A 453 -33.36 -25.83 12.04
CA ASP A 453 -34.82 -25.76 12.06
C ASP A 453 -35.39 -26.41 10.78
N ALA A 454 -35.82 -27.67 10.94
CA ALA A 454 -36.40 -28.47 9.87
C ALA A 454 -37.82 -28.05 9.48
N GLU A 455 -38.54 -27.32 10.35
CA GLU A 455 -39.88 -26.80 10.05
C GLU A 455 -39.76 -25.57 9.15
N ALA A 456 -38.80 -24.70 9.46
CA ALA A 456 -38.44 -23.53 8.66
C ALA A 456 -38.06 -23.86 7.20
N ASP A 457 -37.30 -24.94 6.99
CA ASP A 457 -36.83 -25.36 5.66
C ASP A 457 -37.98 -25.79 4.73
N GLN A 458 -39.00 -26.46 5.29
CA GLN A 458 -40.16 -26.99 4.54
C GLN A 458 -41.01 -25.89 3.91
N PHE A 459 -41.05 -24.69 4.51
CA PHE A 459 -41.78 -23.54 3.95
C PHE A 459 -40.99 -22.79 2.87
N SER A 460 -39.68 -23.02 2.76
CA SER A 460 -38.78 -22.24 1.89
C SER A 460 -38.76 -22.68 0.41
N GLY A 461 -39.29 -23.88 0.12
CA GLY A 461 -39.25 -24.47 -1.23
C GLY A 461 -37.87 -24.93 -1.69
N PHE A 462 -36.86 -24.90 -0.83
CA PHE A 462 -35.50 -25.40 -1.09
C PHE A 462 -35.05 -26.30 0.04
N HIS A 463 -34.67 -27.53 -0.28
CA HIS A 463 -34.30 -28.53 0.71
C HIS A 463 -32.81 -28.47 1.03
N ILE A 464 -32.47 -28.08 2.26
CA ILE A 464 -31.08 -28.04 2.74
C ILE A 464 -30.66 -29.44 3.20
N ARG A 465 -29.70 -30.04 2.50
CA ARG A 465 -29.14 -31.36 2.79
C ARG A 465 -27.85 -31.26 3.60
N SER A 466 -26.96 -30.35 3.20
CA SER A 466 -25.66 -30.17 3.85
C SER A 466 -25.31 -28.69 3.97
N VAL A 467 -24.70 -28.31 5.11
CA VAL A 467 -24.36 -26.92 5.44
C VAL A 467 -22.89 -26.81 5.78
N LEU A 468 -22.19 -25.85 5.19
CA LEU A 468 -20.86 -25.45 5.64
C LEU A 468 -20.87 -23.95 5.92
N CYS A 469 -20.61 -23.57 7.17
CA CYS A 469 -20.64 -22.20 7.64
C CYS A 469 -19.33 -21.83 8.35
N VAL A 470 -18.76 -20.68 7.99
CA VAL A 470 -17.43 -20.23 8.42
C VAL A 470 -17.47 -18.75 8.81
N PRO A 471 -16.80 -18.34 9.90
CA PRO A 471 -16.74 -16.95 10.32
C PRO A 471 -15.83 -16.11 9.42
N ILE A 472 -16.22 -14.86 9.18
CA ILE A 472 -15.46 -13.86 8.43
C ILE A 472 -14.74 -12.96 9.42
N TRP A 473 -13.41 -12.88 9.31
CA TRP A 473 -12.57 -12.11 10.22
C TRP A 473 -12.04 -10.83 9.57
N ASN A 474 -11.89 -9.76 10.35
CA ASN A 474 -11.10 -8.59 9.94
C ASN A 474 -9.60 -8.76 10.25
N SER A 475 -8.80 -7.77 9.85
CA SER A 475 -7.36 -7.71 10.14
C SER A 475 -7.01 -7.66 11.63
N SER A 476 -7.97 -7.28 12.47
CA SER A 476 -7.83 -7.18 13.92
C SER A 476 -8.32 -8.44 14.64
N HIS A 477 -8.58 -9.54 13.91
CA HIS A 477 -9.10 -10.79 14.44
C HIS A 477 -10.47 -10.67 15.14
N GLN A 478 -11.32 -9.75 14.69
CA GLN A 478 -12.71 -9.66 15.09
C GLN A 478 -13.61 -10.24 14.00
N ILE A 479 -14.70 -10.89 14.41
CA ILE A 479 -15.70 -11.43 13.50
C ILE A 479 -16.52 -10.26 12.95
N ILE A 480 -16.59 -10.11 11.63
CA ILE A 480 -17.37 -9.07 10.95
C ILE A 480 -18.61 -9.63 10.25
N GLY A 481 -18.72 -10.95 10.17
CA GLY A 481 -19.80 -11.65 9.49
C GLY A 481 -19.57 -13.15 9.43
N VAL A 482 -20.45 -13.83 8.72
CA VAL A 482 -20.36 -15.27 8.46
C VAL A 482 -20.65 -15.55 7.00
N ALA A 483 -19.96 -16.54 6.45
CA ALA A 483 -20.17 -17.04 5.10
C ALA A 483 -20.71 -18.46 5.19
N GLN A 484 -21.75 -18.76 4.43
CA GLN A 484 -22.42 -20.04 4.43
C GLN A 484 -22.58 -20.55 3.00
N VAL A 485 -22.33 -21.84 2.79
CA VAL A 485 -22.61 -22.54 1.54
C VAL A 485 -23.49 -23.74 1.81
N LEU A 486 -24.45 -23.97 0.92
CA LEU A 486 -25.48 -24.99 1.06
C LEU A 486 -25.43 -25.94 -0.12
N ASN A 487 -25.56 -27.23 0.18
CA ASN A 487 -25.66 -28.36 -0.74
C ASN A 487 -24.55 -28.43 -1.80
N ARG A 488 -23.77 -29.51 -1.78
CA ARG A 488 -22.83 -29.78 -2.88
C ARG A 488 -23.59 -30.24 -4.13
N LEU A 489 -23.15 -29.77 -5.30
CA LEU A 489 -23.81 -30.04 -6.60
C LEU A 489 -23.77 -31.52 -7.02
N ASP A 490 -22.85 -32.31 -6.49
CA ASP A 490 -22.74 -33.76 -6.75
C ASP A 490 -23.58 -34.61 -5.78
N GLY A 491 -24.33 -33.97 -4.88
CA GLY A 491 -25.22 -34.64 -3.91
C GLY A 491 -24.53 -35.24 -2.69
N LYS A 492 -23.20 -35.11 -2.58
CA LYS A 492 -22.43 -35.59 -1.42
C LYS A 492 -22.26 -34.49 -0.36
N PRO A 493 -22.01 -34.82 0.92
CA PRO A 493 -21.70 -33.82 1.94
C PRO A 493 -20.33 -33.17 1.68
N PHE A 494 -20.11 -31.99 2.27
CA PHE A 494 -18.81 -31.32 2.27
C PHE A 494 -17.80 -32.09 3.11
N ASP A 495 -16.60 -32.32 2.59
CA ASP A 495 -15.53 -33.01 3.30
C ASP A 495 -14.58 -32.05 4.04
N ASP A 496 -13.62 -32.59 4.81
CA ASP A 496 -12.64 -31.79 5.55
C ASP A 496 -11.75 -30.94 4.63
N ALA A 497 -11.57 -31.36 3.36
CA ALA A 497 -10.80 -30.59 2.40
C ALA A 497 -11.61 -29.39 1.89
N ASP A 498 -12.91 -29.55 1.67
CA ASP A 498 -13.85 -28.49 1.33
C ASP A 498 -13.89 -27.44 2.46
N GLN A 499 -13.98 -27.87 3.72
CA GLN A 499 -13.94 -26.98 4.89
C GLN A 499 -12.65 -26.16 4.94
N ARG A 500 -11.48 -26.81 4.87
CA ARG A 500 -10.18 -26.10 4.91
C ARG A 500 -10.00 -25.13 3.75
N LEU A 501 -10.50 -25.49 2.57
CA LEU A 501 -10.46 -24.62 1.40
C LEU A 501 -11.36 -23.39 1.59
N PHE A 502 -12.56 -23.59 2.13
CA PHE A 502 -13.49 -22.50 2.38
C PHE A 502 -13.00 -21.56 3.49
N GLU A 503 -12.44 -22.10 4.58
CA GLU A 503 -11.80 -21.29 5.63
C GLU A 503 -10.68 -20.40 5.06
N ALA A 504 -9.78 -20.98 4.26
CA ALA A 504 -8.72 -20.21 3.60
C ALA A 504 -9.27 -19.12 2.68
N PHE A 505 -10.33 -19.43 1.93
CA PHE A 505 -11.01 -18.48 1.06
C PHE A 505 -11.67 -17.33 1.84
N VAL A 506 -12.36 -17.63 2.94
CA VAL A 506 -13.08 -16.66 3.76
C VAL A 506 -12.13 -15.67 4.45
N ILE A 507 -10.91 -16.08 4.81
CA ILE A 507 -9.88 -15.17 5.36
C ILE A 507 -9.59 -14.02 4.37
N PHE A 508 -9.41 -14.32 3.08
CA PHE A 508 -9.17 -13.29 2.07
C PHE A 508 -10.40 -12.41 1.83
N CYS A 509 -11.59 -13.00 1.89
CA CYS A 509 -12.86 -12.29 1.77
C CYS A 509 -13.04 -11.28 2.90
N GLY A 510 -12.70 -11.66 4.13
CA GLY A 510 -12.77 -10.77 5.29
C GLY A 510 -11.88 -9.53 5.17
N LEU A 511 -10.67 -9.68 4.61
CA LEU A 511 -9.79 -8.54 4.30
C LEU A 511 -10.40 -7.61 3.24
N GLY A 512 -10.95 -8.16 2.16
CA GLY A 512 -11.60 -7.38 1.09
C GLY A 512 -12.84 -6.63 1.56
N ILE A 513 -13.70 -7.30 2.34
CA ILE A 513 -14.90 -6.72 2.93
C ILE A 513 -14.53 -5.60 3.91
N ASN A 514 -13.60 -5.85 4.83
CA ASN A 514 -13.16 -4.85 5.81
C ASN A 514 -12.62 -3.58 5.14
N ASN A 515 -11.75 -3.73 4.14
CA ASN A 515 -11.21 -2.58 3.40
C ASN A 515 -12.30 -1.77 2.70
N THR A 516 -13.28 -2.43 2.11
CA THR A 516 -14.40 -1.77 1.43
C THR A 516 -15.30 -1.02 2.41
N ILE A 517 -15.58 -1.61 3.58
CA ILE A 517 -16.34 -0.95 4.66
C ILE A 517 -15.59 0.30 5.15
N MET A 518 -14.28 0.19 5.39
CA MET A 518 -13.46 1.33 5.82
C MET A 518 -13.44 2.45 4.77
N TYR A 519 -13.31 2.10 3.48
CA TYR A 519 -13.34 3.09 2.40
C TYR A 519 -14.69 3.81 2.31
N ASP A 520 -15.80 3.09 2.44
CA ASP A 520 -17.15 3.68 2.44
C ASP A 520 -17.34 4.64 3.64
N GLN A 521 -16.85 4.27 4.84
CA GLN A 521 -16.88 5.14 6.02
C GLN A 521 -16.06 6.42 5.82
N VAL A 522 -14.86 6.32 5.25
CA VAL A 522 -14.02 7.49 4.92
C VAL A 522 -14.72 8.39 3.90
N LYS A 523 -15.31 7.80 2.85
CA LYS A 523 -16.05 8.55 1.82
C LYS A 523 -17.26 9.30 2.40
N LYS A 524 -18.03 8.66 3.28
CA LYS A 524 -19.15 9.31 4.00
C LYS A 524 -18.68 10.44 4.90
N SER A 525 -17.60 10.24 5.66
CA SER A 525 -17.01 11.27 6.50
C SER A 525 -16.49 12.45 5.68
N TRP A 526 -15.87 12.17 4.53
CA TRP A 526 -15.40 13.20 3.60
C TRP A 526 -16.55 14.01 2.99
N ALA A 527 -17.64 13.35 2.60
CA ALA A 527 -18.85 14.04 2.13
C ALA A 527 -19.46 14.94 3.21
N LYS A 528 -19.56 14.47 4.47
CA LYS A 528 -20.01 15.29 5.61
C LYS A 528 -19.11 16.51 5.83
N GLN A 529 -17.79 16.31 5.75
CA GLN A 529 -16.81 17.40 5.86
C GLN A 529 -16.96 18.41 4.72
N SER A 530 -17.16 17.95 3.48
CA SER A 530 -17.39 18.83 2.33
C SER A 530 -18.63 19.70 2.52
N VAL A 531 -19.76 19.11 2.93
CA VAL A 531 -20.99 19.85 3.21
C VAL A 531 -20.79 20.87 4.35
N ALA A 532 -20.07 20.48 5.41
CA ALA A 532 -19.76 21.40 6.50
C ALA A 532 -18.90 22.60 6.03
N LEU A 533 -17.90 22.35 5.18
CA LEU A 533 -17.08 23.41 4.58
C LEU A 533 -17.89 24.33 3.68
N ASP A 534 -18.81 23.80 2.87
CA ASP A 534 -19.70 24.59 2.02
C ASP A 534 -20.59 25.53 2.87
N VAL A 535 -21.17 25.01 3.96
CA VAL A 535 -21.98 25.81 4.90
C VAL A 535 -21.12 26.90 5.56
N LEU A 536 -19.91 26.57 5.99
CA LEU A 536 -18.98 27.56 6.57
C LEU A 536 -18.58 28.63 5.55
N SER A 537 -18.37 28.25 4.29
CA SER A 537 -18.03 29.20 3.21
C SER A 537 -19.16 30.20 2.95
N TYR A 538 -20.43 29.76 3.02
CA TYR A 538 -21.58 30.65 2.88
C TYR A 538 -21.61 31.72 3.98
N HIS A 539 -21.29 31.36 5.22
CA HIS A 539 -21.23 32.32 6.32
C HIS A 539 -19.97 33.19 6.30
N ALA A 540 -18.86 32.69 5.73
CA ALA A 540 -17.60 33.42 5.58
C ALA A 540 -17.63 34.46 4.46
N THR A 541 -18.43 34.26 3.41
CA THR A 541 -18.51 35.15 2.25
C THR A 541 -19.43 36.34 2.48
N SER A 542 -19.17 37.45 1.79
CA SER A 542 -20.03 38.64 1.84
C SER A 542 -21.30 38.46 0.99
N SER A 543 -22.41 39.01 1.47
CA SER A 543 -23.69 38.91 0.78
C SER A 543 -23.70 39.77 -0.49
N LYS A 544 -24.49 39.36 -1.49
CA LYS A 544 -24.62 40.12 -2.75
C LYS A 544 -25.07 41.57 -2.51
N ALA A 545 -25.96 41.80 -1.55
CA ALA A 545 -26.42 43.14 -1.19
C ALA A 545 -25.31 44.04 -0.63
N GLU A 546 -24.40 43.49 0.19
CA GLU A 546 -23.22 44.22 0.69
C GLU A 546 -22.26 44.57 -0.46
N VAL A 547 -22.04 43.64 -1.39
CA VAL A 547 -21.19 43.86 -2.58
C VAL A 547 -21.78 44.95 -3.47
N ASP A 548 -23.07 44.91 -3.77
CA ASP A 548 -23.74 45.91 -4.60
C ASP A 548 -23.72 47.29 -3.95
N LYS A 549 -23.91 47.37 -2.63
CA LYS A 549 -23.77 48.61 -1.86
C LYS A 549 -22.35 49.18 -1.93
N PHE A 550 -21.34 48.34 -1.73
CA PHE A 550 -19.93 48.76 -1.76
C PHE A 550 -19.50 49.21 -3.17
N LYS A 551 -19.92 48.46 -4.19
CA LYS A 551 -19.68 48.77 -5.62
C LYS A 551 -20.26 50.13 -6.05
N ALA A 552 -21.42 50.50 -5.50
CA ALA A 552 -22.08 51.77 -5.78
C ALA A 552 -21.50 52.96 -4.98
N GLY A 553 -20.61 52.71 -4.02
CA GLY A 553 -19.98 53.75 -3.19
C GLY A 553 -19.04 54.64 -3.99
N ASN A 554 -18.96 55.92 -3.60
CA ASN A 554 -17.94 56.81 -4.15
C ASN A 554 -16.56 56.46 -3.56
N ILE A 555 -15.53 56.42 -4.41
CA ILE A 555 -14.16 56.07 -4.00
C ILE A 555 -13.35 57.37 -3.88
N PRO A 556 -12.97 57.79 -2.66
CA PRO A 556 -12.18 58.99 -2.45
C PRO A 556 -10.81 58.93 -3.16
N LEU A 557 -10.24 60.11 -3.40
CA LEU A 557 -8.89 60.22 -3.94
C LEU A 557 -7.83 59.87 -2.90
N VAL A 558 -6.63 59.46 -3.34
CA VAL A 558 -5.49 59.17 -2.44
C VAL A 558 -5.19 60.36 -1.51
N SER A 559 -5.23 61.58 -2.06
CA SER A 559 -5.00 62.82 -1.32
C SER A 559 -6.06 63.13 -0.27
N GLU A 560 -7.28 62.60 -0.42
CA GLU A 560 -8.37 62.78 0.56
C GLU A 560 -8.23 61.79 1.72
N LEU A 561 -7.67 60.61 1.46
CA LEU A 561 -7.46 59.54 2.44
C LEU A 561 -6.06 59.60 3.10
N PHE A 562 -5.13 60.36 2.53
CA PHE A 562 -3.73 60.47 2.97
C PHE A 562 -2.97 59.13 3.05
N ILE A 563 -3.37 58.15 2.23
CA ILE A 563 -2.84 56.77 2.27
C ILE A 563 -1.47 56.60 1.60
N ASP A 564 -0.97 57.61 0.91
CA ASP A 564 0.40 57.70 0.37
C ASP A 564 1.44 58.18 1.39
N ASN A 565 0.97 58.71 2.53
CA ASN A 565 1.81 59.21 3.60
C ASN A 565 2.38 58.04 4.44
N ILE A 566 3.70 58.03 4.64
CA ILE A 566 4.40 57.05 5.47
C ILE A 566 3.96 57.17 6.96
N HIS A 567 3.66 58.38 7.42
CA HIS A 567 3.18 58.66 8.77
C HIS A 567 1.64 58.61 8.91
N PHE A 568 0.96 57.93 7.98
CA PHE A 568 -0.49 57.75 7.99
C PHE A 568 -0.99 57.22 9.35
N ASP A 569 -2.08 57.85 9.83
CA ASP A 569 -2.81 57.50 11.04
C ASP A 569 -4.01 56.62 10.70
N ASP A 570 -3.91 55.33 10.98
CA ASP A 570 -4.99 54.40 10.72
C ASP A 570 -6.20 54.63 11.64
N PHE A 571 -6.02 55.17 12.85
CA PHE A 571 -7.12 55.46 13.79
C PHE A 571 -8.08 56.53 13.29
N SER A 572 -7.65 57.32 12.30
CA SER A 572 -8.50 58.30 11.64
C SER A 572 -9.60 57.69 10.77
N LEU A 573 -9.45 56.42 10.34
CA LEU A 573 -10.41 55.72 9.49
C LEU A 573 -11.26 54.70 10.25
N ASP A 574 -12.53 54.63 9.88
CA ASP A 574 -13.42 53.53 10.26
C ASP A 574 -13.24 52.31 9.34
N VAL A 575 -13.91 51.22 9.68
CA VAL A 575 -13.76 49.94 8.98
C VAL A 575 -14.19 50.05 7.50
N ASP A 576 -15.27 50.78 7.21
CA ASP A 576 -15.79 50.91 5.84
C ASP A 576 -14.88 51.80 4.97
N ALA A 577 -14.32 52.88 5.55
CA ALA A 577 -13.33 53.72 4.92
C ALA A 577 -12.02 52.95 4.63
N MET A 578 -11.58 52.05 5.52
CA MET A 578 -10.41 51.20 5.27
C MET A 578 -10.58 50.27 4.08
N ILE A 579 -11.76 49.64 3.91
CA ILE A 579 -12.01 48.78 2.74
C ILE A 579 -12.02 49.62 1.46
N THR A 580 -12.64 50.81 1.52
CA THR A 580 -12.67 51.75 0.38
C THR A 580 -11.26 52.23 0.02
N ALA A 581 -10.44 52.50 1.02
CA ALA A 581 -9.04 52.86 0.86
C ALA A 581 -8.22 51.70 0.27
N ALA A 582 -8.44 50.46 0.72
CA ALA A 582 -7.80 49.28 0.14
C ALA A 582 -8.17 49.11 -1.34
N LEU A 583 -9.45 49.29 -1.69
CA LEU A 583 -9.90 49.31 -3.09
C LEU A 583 -9.19 50.42 -3.88
N ARG A 584 -9.04 51.62 -3.30
CA ARG A 584 -8.31 52.72 -3.94
C ARG A 584 -6.84 52.37 -4.20
N MET A 585 -6.17 51.65 -3.30
CA MET A 585 -4.77 51.22 -3.51
C MET A 585 -4.63 50.31 -4.74
N PHE A 586 -5.54 49.37 -4.96
CA PHE A 586 -5.53 48.52 -6.17
C PHE A 586 -5.73 49.33 -7.45
N MET A 587 -6.60 50.34 -7.41
CA MET A 587 -6.84 51.22 -8.56
C MET A 587 -5.65 52.12 -8.85
N GLU A 588 -5.04 52.71 -7.82
CA GLU A 588 -3.90 53.62 -7.97
C GLU A 588 -2.64 52.90 -8.48
N LEU A 589 -2.38 51.67 -8.02
CA LEU A 589 -1.30 50.84 -8.55
C LEU A 589 -1.55 50.33 -9.98
N GLY A 590 -2.73 50.61 -10.56
CA GLY A 590 -3.13 50.18 -11.90
C GLY A 590 -3.37 48.67 -12.03
N MET A 591 -3.55 47.96 -10.92
CA MET A 591 -3.65 46.49 -10.90
C MET A 591 -4.92 46.00 -11.60
N VAL A 592 -6.03 46.73 -11.44
CA VAL A 592 -7.32 46.41 -12.06
C VAL A 592 -7.20 46.33 -13.58
N GLN A 593 -6.56 47.34 -14.19
CA GLN A 593 -6.38 47.39 -15.65
C GLN A 593 -5.31 46.41 -16.13
N LYS A 594 -4.15 46.34 -15.45
CA LYS A 594 -3.02 45.49 -15.85
C LYS A 594 -3.36 44.00 -15.85
N PHE A 595 -4.05 43.53 -14.80
CA PHE A 595 -4.42 42.13 -14.63
C PHE A 595 -5.85 41.81 -15.07
N LYS A 596 -6.58 42.80 -15.60
CA LYS A 596 -7.98 42.69 -16.00
C LYS A 596 -8.84 42.12 -14.88
N ILE A 597 -8.65 42.60 -13.65
CA ILE A 597 -9.42 42.13 -12.50
C ILE A 597 -10.85 42.65 -12.64
N ASP A 598 -11.83 41.76 -12.60
CA ASP A 598 -13.23 42.16 -12.59
C ASP A 598 -13.54 42.96 -11.32
N TYR A 599 -14.17 44.13 -11.48
CA TYR A 599 -14.38 45.09 -10.39
C TYR A 599 -15.31 44.52 -9.31
N GLU A 600 -16.37 43.80 -9.70
CA GLU A 600 -17.27 43.16 -8.74
C GLU A 600 -16.58 42.04 -7.97
N THR A 601 -15.77 41.23 -8.65
CA THR A 601 -14.93 40.19 -8.04
C THR A 601 -13.95 40.78 -7.03
N LEU A 602 -13.30 41.91 -7.34
CA LEU A 602 -12.39 42.60 -6.42
C LEU A 602 -13.13 43.13 -5.18
N CYS A 603 -14.28 43.79 -5.37
CA CYS A 603 -15.13 44.26 -4.28
C CYS A 603 -15.57 43.11 -3.36
N ARG A 604 -16.03 42.00 -3.94
CA ARG A 604 -16.45 40.81 -3.20
C ARG A 604 -15.30 40.17 -2.44
N TRP A 605 -14.13 40.06 -3.08
CA TRP A 605 -12.93 39.52 -2.46
C TRP A 605 -12.48 40.37 -1.27
N LEU A 606 -12.38 41.70 -1.41
CA LEU A 606 -11.98 42.60 -0.31
C LEU A 606 -12.94 42.52 0.90
N LEU A 607 -14.25 42.56 0.65
CA LEU A 607 -15.24 42.45 1.73
C LEU A 607 -15.16 41.10 2.46
N THR A 608 -14.91 40.03 1.70
CA THR A 608 -14.78 38.67 2.25
C THR A 608 -13.47 38.51 3.03
N VAL A 609 -12.34 38.99 2.52
CA VAL A 609 -11.07 39.00 3.26
C VAL A 609 -11.24 39.71 4.60
N ARG A 610 -11.81 40.92 4.63
CA ARG A 610 -12.11 41.63 5.87
C ARG A 610 -12.98 40.79 6.81
N LYS A 611 -14.07 40.21 6.31
CA LYS A 611 -15.02 39.43 7.13
C LYS A 611 -14.38 38.21 7.79
N ASN A 612 -13.28 37.70 7.22
CA ASN A 612 -12.52 36.55 7.73
C ASN A 612 -11.38 36.94 8.69
N TYR A 613 -11.20 38.22 8.99
CA TYR A 613 -10.40 38.64 10.15
C TYR A 613 -11.22 38.53 11.44
N ARG A 614 -10.61 37.96 12.48
CA ARG A 614 -11.24 37.83 13.80
C ARG A 614 -11.23 39.16 14.54
N MET A 615 -12.16 39.30 15.49
CA MET A 615 -12.20 40.42 16.43
C MET A 615 -11.23 40.18 17.60
N VAL A 616 -9.94 40.21 17.30
CA VAL A 616 -8.85 40.20 18.30
C VAL A 616 -8.27 41.60 18.49
N LEU A 617 -7.50 41.83 19.55
CA LEU A 617 -7.08 43.17 19.96
C LEU A 617 -6.15 43.84 18.93
N TYR A 618 -5.15 43.11 18.42
CA TYR A 618 -4.16 43.65 17.49
C TYR A 618 -4.23 43.00 16.11
N HIS A 619 -4.12 41.67 16.00
CA HIS A 619 -4.05 40.95 14.72
C HIS A 619 -5.43 40.83 14.03
N ASN A 620 -6.05 41.97 13.75
CA ASN A 620 -7.37 42.12 13.14
C ASN A 620 -7.25 42.86 11.77
N TRP A 621 -8.39 43.17 11.14
CA TRP A 621 -8.42 43.84 9.83
C TRP A 621 -7.65 45.17 9.79
N ARG A 622 -7.64 45.95 10.88
CA ARG A 622 -6.94 47.23 10.95
C ARG A 622 -5.43 47.05 10.82
N HIS A 623 -4.87 46.04 11.47
CA HIS A 623 -3.46 45.68 11.31
C HIS A 623 -3.15 45.30 9.86
N ALA A 624 -3.90 44.35 9.28
CA ALA A 624 -3.71 43.95 7.89
C ALA A 624 -3.82 45.11 6.89
N PHE A 625 -4.76 46.03 7.11
CA PHE A 625 -4.90 47.25 6.33
C PHE A 625 -3.69 48.18 6.49
N ASN A 626 -3.19 48.41 7.70
CA ASN A 626 -2.02 49.27 7.94
C ASN A 626 -0.76 48.69 7.27
N VAL A 627 -0.55 47.38 7.38
CA VAL A 627 0.53 46.67 6.68
C VAL A 627 0.43 46.86 5.16
N CYS A 628 -0.77 46.72 4.59
CA CYS A 628 -1.02 46.98 3.16
C CYS A 628 -0.81 48.45 2.79
N GLN A 629 -1.27 49.39 3.61
CA GLN A 629 -1.09 50.83 3.41
C GLN A 629 0.39 51.20 3.39
N LEU A 630 1.16 50.64 4.31
CA LEU A 630 2.59 50.92 4.39
C LEU A 630 3.33 50.32 3.19
N MET A 631 2.96 49.11 2.75
CA MET A 631 3.46 48.52 1.51
C MET A 631 3.12 49.43 0.32
N PHE A 632 1.89 49.91 0.23
CA PHE A 632 1.46 50.85 -0.82
C PHE A 632 2.29 52.14 -0.81
N ALA A 633 2.54 52.75 0.35
CA ALA A 633 3.37 53.95 0.48
C ALA A 633 4.85 53.66 0.10
N MET A 634 5.38 52.49 0.43
CA MET A 634 6.73 52.09 -0.01
C MET A 634 6.79 51.87 -1.53
N LEU A 635 5.80 51.23 -2.13
CA LEU A 635 5.75 51.02 -3.57
C LEU A 635 5.66 52.34 -4.34
N THR A 636 4.83 53.27 -3.88
CA THR A 636 4.58 54.56 -4.53
C THR A 636 5.62 55.61 -4.15
N THR A 637 5.62 56.09 -2.90
CA THR A 637 6.45 57.21 -2.42
C THR A 637 7.94 56.87 -2.46
N ALA A 638 8.33 55.64 -2.07
CA ALA A 638 9.73 55.21 -2.18
C ALA A 638 10.11 54.72 -3.60
N GLY A 639 9.14 54.47 -4.48
CA GLY A 639 9.38 54.12 -5.89
C GLY A 639 9.76 52.66 -6.14
N PHE A 640 9.44 51.74 -5.22
CA PHE A 640 9.70 50.31 -5.45
C PHE A 640 8.78 49.69 -6.52
N GLN A 641 7.67 50.35 -6.86
CA GLN A 641 6.77 49.91 -7.92
C GLN A 641 7.47 49.77 -9.28
N GLU A 642 8.46 50.62 -9.58
CA GLU A 642 9.23 50.60 -10.84
C GLU A 642 10.33 49.53 -10.83
N ILE A 643 10.74 49.07 -9.65
CA ILE A 643 11.84 48.10 -9.45
C ILE A 643 11.32 46.66 -9.44
N LEU A 644 10.15 46.47 -8.84
CA LEU A 644 9.45 45.20 -8.74
C LEU A 644 8.56 44.97 -9.96
N ASN A 645 8.45 43.71 -10.38
CA ASN A 645 7.56 43.36 -11.49
C ASN A 645 6.09 43.46 -11.05
N ASP A 646 5.19 43.72 -11.98
CA ASP A 646 3.76 43.85 -11.68
C ASP A 646 3.20 42.64 -10.90
N THR A 647 3.62 41.41 -11.23
CA THR A 647 3.20 40.19 -10.52
C THR A 647 3.70 40.16 -9.07
N GLU A 648 4.91 40.66 -8.82
CA GLU A 648 5.48 40.76 -7.48
C GLU A 648 4.73 41.82 -6.66
N ASN A 649 4.42 42.98 -7.27
CA ASN A 649 3.62 44.04 -6.65
C ASN A 649 2.23 43.54 -6.24
N LEU A 650 1.54 42.81 -7.14
CA LEU A 650 0.22 42.23 -6.85
C LEU A 650 0.29 41.20 -5.73
N ALA A 651 1.28 40.29 -5.77
CA ALA A 651 1.46 39.28 -4.72
C ALA A 651 1.80 39.90 -3.35
N LEU A 652 2.56 41.00 -3.30
CA LEU A 652 2.86 41.71 -2.06
C LEU A 652 1.62 42.40 -1.47
N ILE A 653 0.85 43.14 -2.28
CA ILE A 653 -0.37 43.80 -1.80
C ILE A 653 -1.42 42.78 -1.33
N VAL A 654 -1.66 41.73 -2.12
CA VAL A 654 -2.57 40.65 -1.71
C VAL A 654 -2.04 39.92 -0.48
N GLY A 655 -0.73 39.67 -0.41
CA GLY A 655 -0.07 39.08 0.75
C GLY A 655 -0.28 39.90 2.01
N CYS A 656 -0.08 41.22 1.96
CA CYS A 656 -0.29 42.12 3.10
C CYS A 656 -1.72 42.03 3.66
N LEU A 657 -2.72 42.03 2.78
CA LEU A 657 -4.13 41.93 3.19
C LEU A 657 -4.54 40.54 3.70
N CYS A 658 -3.74 39.51 3.45
CA CYS A 658 -4.09 38.12 3.76
C CYS A 658 -3.19 37.47 4.83
N HIS A 659 -2.08 38.11 5.22
CA HIS A 659 -1.02 37.46 5.98
C HIS A 659 -1.45 36.97 7.37
N ASP A 660 -2.51 37.53 7.92
CA ASP A 660 -3.03 37.27 9.28
C ASP A 660 -4.51 36.81 9.28
N LEU A 661 -5.00 36.28 8.15
CA LEU A 661 -6.39 35.81 8.04
C LEU A 661 -6.71 34.72 9.07
N ASP A 662 -7.84 34.84 9.78
CA ASP A 662 -8.21 33.91 10.86
C ASP A 662 -7.23 33.85 12.06
N HIS A 663 -6.40 34.88 12.28
CA HIS A 663 -5.51 34.93 13.46
C HIS A 663 -6.30 34.93 14.79
N ARG A 664 -5.84 34.11 15.74
CA ARG A 664 -6.60 33.75 16.97
C ARG A 664 -6.14 34.44 18.25
N GLY A 665 -5.24 35.42 18.12
CA GLY A 665 -4.66 36.15 19.26
C GLY A 665 -3.64 35.33 20.05
N THR A 666 -3.02 34.34 19.41
CA THR A 666 -2.01 33.46 20.04
C THR A 666 -0.92 33.12 19.03
N ASN A 667 0.33 33.02 19.49
CA ASN A 667 1.47 32.74 18.62
C ASN A 667 1.67 31.24 18.28
N ASN A 668 2.60 30.96 17.35
CA ASN A 668 2.97 29.61 16.91
C ASN A 668 3.41 28.69 18.08
N ALA A 669 4.11 29.24 19.08
CA ALA A 669 4.57 28.46 20.22
C ALA A 669 3.43 28.01 21.14
N PHE A 670 2.41 28.85 21.34
CA PHE A 670 1.17 28.46 22.02
C PHE A 670 0.45 27.32 21.27
N GLN A 671 0.36 27.41 19.94
CA GLN A 671 -0.28 26.37 19.12
C GLN A 671 0.43 25.01 19.24
N ALA A 672 1.77 25.02 19.34
CA ALA A 672 2.56 23.82 19.56
C ALA A 672 2.40 23.26 20.98
N LYS A 673 2.48 24.11 22.01
CA LYS A 673 2.34 23.69 23.43
C LYS A 673 0.95 23.13 23.74
N SER A 674 -0.09 23.70 23.12
CA SER A 674 -1.48 23.26 23.31
C SER A 674 -1.86 22.01 22.52
N GLY A 675 -1.01 21.52 21.62
CA GLY A 675 -1.33 20.38 20.76
C GLY A 675 -2.50 20.65 19.81
N SER A 676 -2.66 21.91 19.38
CA SER A 676 -3.77 22.36 18.55
C SER A 676 -3.89 21.59 17.23
N ALA A 677 -5.11 21.52 16.66
CA ALA A 677 -5.34 20.91 15.36
C ALA A 677 -4.52 21.58 14.23
N LEU A 678 -4.25 22.90 14.34
CA LEU A 678 -3.39 23.61 13.39
C LEU A 678 -1.95 23.12 13.46
N SER A 679 -1.41 22.90 14.67
CA SER A 679 -0.06 22.36 14.85
C SER A 679 0.06 20.91 14.38
N GLN A 680 -0.99 20.10 14.54
CA GLN A 680 -1.00 18.73 14.01
C GLN A 680 -1.05 18.72 12.47
N LEU A 681 -1.76 19.67 11.85
CA LEU A 681 -1.92 19.75 10.40
C LEU A 681 -0.68 20.28 9.68
N TYR A 682 -0.09 21.38 10.17
CA TYR A 682 1.03 22.07 9.51
C TYR A 682 2.39 21.79 10.14
N GLY A 683 2.44 21.12 11.29
CA GLY A 683 3.66 20.92 12.07
C GLY A 683 3.96 22.12 12.97
N THR A 684 5.24 22.30 13.33
CA THR A 684 5.70 23.30 14.32
C THR A 684 6.42 24.51 13.72
N SER A 685 6.66 24.53 12.41
CA SER A 685 7.34 25.63 11.72
C SER A 685 6.32 26.45 10.94
N ALA A 686 6.24 27.76 11.18
CA ALA A 686 5.33 28.69 10.49
C ALA A 686 3.86 28.20 10.43
N THR A 687 3.37 27.61 11.53
CA THR A 687 2.08 26.92 11.60
C THR A 687 0.92 27.85 11.22
N LEU A 688 0.89 29.05 11.79
CA LEU A 688 -0.14 30.05 11.54
C LEU A 688 -0.01 30.66 10.14
N GLU A 689 1.21 30.95 9.68
CA GLU A 689 1.44 31.54 8.36
C GLU A 689 1.02 30.57 7.23
N HIS A 690 1.23 29.27 7.42
CA HIS A 690 0.66 28.24 6.54
C HIS A 690 -0.87 28.23 6.56
N HIS A 691 -1.48 28.41 7.73
CA HIS A 691 -2.92 28.54 7.88
C HIS A 691 -3.46 29.78 7.15
N HIS A 692 -2.85 30.95 7.35
CA HIS A 692 -3.22 32.21 6.71
C HIS A 692 -3.16 32.10 5.17
N PHE A 693 -2.10 31.50 4.62
CA PHE A 693 -1.99 31.25 3.18
C PHE A 693 -3.10 30.32 2.67
N ASN A 694 -3.35 29.19 3.34
CA ASN A 694 -4.39 28.26 2.91
C ASN A 694 -5.79 28.87 3.03
N HIS A 695 -6.01 29.72 4.04
CA HIS A 695 -7.26 30.46 4.19
C HIS A 695 -7.45 31.49 3.07
N ALA A 696 -6.38 32.15 2.63
CA ALA A 696 -6.41 33.03 1.46
C ALA A 696 -6.72 32.25 0.17
N VAL A 697 -6.13 31.05 0.00
CA VAL A 697 -6.41 30.16 -1.14
C VAL A 697 -7.87 29.73 -1.15
N MET A 698 -8.44 29.36 0.01
CA MET A 698 -9.86 29.00 0.13
C MET A 698 -10.77 30.13 -0.36
N ILE A 699 -10.49 31.38 0.04
CA ILE A 699 -11.26 32.55 -0.42
C ILE A 699 -11.10 32.72 -1.93
N LEU A 700 -9.88 32.64 -2.46
CA LEU A 700 -9.61 32.79 -3.91
C LEU A 700 -10.26 31.69 -4.76
N GLN A 701 -10.41 30.48 -4.23
CA GLN A 701 -11.07 29.35 -4.89
C GLN A 701 -12.60 29.41 -4.83
N SER A 702 -13.15 30.28 -3.97
CA SER A 702 -14.60 30.47 -3.86
C SER A 702 -15.17 31.15 -5.10
N GLU A 703 -16.41 30.80 -5.46
CA GLU A 703 -17.04 31.29 -6.69
C GLU A 703 -17.14 32.83 -6.72
N GLY A 704 -16.61 33.43 -7.79
CA GLY A 704 -16.59 34.89 -8.00
C GLY A 704 -15.75 35.69 -7.00
N HIS A 705 -14.78 35.06 -6.34
CA HIS A 705 -13.76 35.73 -5.49
C HIS A 705 -12.36 35.70 -6.11
N ASN A 706 -12.17 34.94 -7.20
CA ASN A 706 -10.87 34.77 -7.83
C ASN A 706 -10.44 36.01 -8.64
N ILE A 707 -9.73 36.94 -7.97
CA ILE A 707 -9.14 38.13 -8.60
C ILE A 707 -8.01 37.80 -9.59
N PHE A 708 -7.59 36.53 -9.70
CA PHE A 708 -6.55 36.05 -10.62
C PHE A 708 -7.10 35.24 -11.80
N SER A 709 -8.43 35.21 -11.97
CA SER A 709 -9.13 34.39 -12.96
C SER A 709 -8.68 34.63 -14.42
N ASN A 710 -8.21 35.84 -14.75
CA ASN A 710 -7.77 36.20 -16.10
C ASN A 710 -6.28 35.96 -16.37
N LEU A 711 -5.54 35.36 -15.42
CA LEU A 711 -4.13 35.00 -15.61
C LEU A 711 -4.00 33.68 -16.39
N SER A 712 -2.90 33.54 -17.14
CA SER A 712 -2.52 32.23 -17.70
C SER A 712 -2.12 31.26 -16.57
N SER A 713 -2.20 29.95 -16.83
CA SER A 713 -1.87 28.93 -15.82
C SER A 713 -0.45 29.08 -15.26
N GLN A 714 0.52 29.48 -16.08
CA GLN A 714 1.89 29.74 -15.63
C GLN A 714 1.97 30.97 -14.72
N GLN A 715 1.37 32.09 -15.12
CA GLN A 715 1.34 33.31 -14.31
C GLN A 715 0.61 33.12 -12.99
N TYR A 716 -0.49 32.35 -12.99
CA TYR A 716 -1.21 31.99 -11.78
C TYR A 716 -0.31 31.17 -10.83
N SER A 717 0.38 30.15 -11.34
CA SER A 717 1.32 29.35 -10.53
C SER A 717 2.44 30.21 -9.93
N ASP A 718 3.06 31.06 -10.75
CA ASP A 718 4.14 31.94 -10.29
C ASP A 718 3.64 32.94 -9.24
N LEU A 719 2.45 33.53 -9.45
CA LEU A 719 1.84 34.45 -8.50
C LEU A 719 1.46 33.76 -7.19
N MET A 720 0.91 32.55 -7.24
CA MET A 720 0.59 31.77 -6.02
C MET A 720 1.84 31.41 -5.22
N GLN A 721 2.95 31.11 -5.91
CA GLN A 721 4.24 30.89 -5.25
C GLN A 721 4.76 32.16 -4.58
N LEU A 722 4.66 33.31 -5.26
CA LEU A 722 5.03 34.60 -4.69
C LEU A 722 4.16 34.96 -3.49
N LEU A 723 2.83 34.78 -3.59
CA LEU A 723 1.90 35.03 -2.50
C LEU A 723 2.23 34.16 -1.27
N LYS A 724 2.50 32.86 -1.49
CA LYS A 724 2.93 31.96 -0.43
C LYS A 724 4.22 32.42 0.23
N GLN A 725 5.21 32.83 -0.56
CA GLN A 725 6.48 33.34 -0.04
C GLN A 725 6.31 34.62 0.76
N SER A 726 5.45 35.54 0.31
CA SER A 726 5.15 36.79 1.01
C SER A 726 4.52 36.50 2.38
N ILE A 727 3.45 35.68 2.43
CA ILE A 727 2.78 35.37 3.69
C ILE A 727 3.70 34.60 4.64
N LEU A 728 4.43 33.58 4.17
CA LEU A 728 5.35 32.85 5.07
C LEU A 728 6.48 33.74 5.59
N ALA A 729 6.87 34.79 4.86
CA ALA A 729 7.93 35.69 5.31
C ALA A 729 7.55 36.61 6.49
N THR A 730 6.28 36.63 6.91
CA THR A 730 5.87 37.34 8.13
C THR A 730 6.24 36.56 9.40
N ASP A 731 6.55 35.26 9.31
CA ASP A 731 7.12 34.54 10.46
C ASP A 731 8.50 35.12 10.79
N ILE A 732 8.58 35.73 11.98
CA ILE A 732 9.81 36.35 12.47
C ILE A 732 10.98 35.34 12.54
N THR A 733 10.70 34.05 12.73
CA THR A 733 11.73 32.99 12.73
C THR A 733 12.44 32.92 11.39
N LEU A 734 11.68 32.96 10.30
CA LEU A 734 12.20 32.96 8.93
C LEU A 734 12.93 34.27 8.60
N HIS A 735 12.50 35.39 9.20
CA HIS A 735 13.26 36.64 9.14
C HIS A 735 14.66 36.49 9.75
N PHE A 736 14.81 35.92 10.95
CA PHE A 736 16.12 35.71 11.57
C PHE A 736 17.04 34.79 10.76
N GLU A 737 16.49 33.78 10.10
CA GLU A 737 17.25 32.88 9.23
C GLU A 737 17.84 33.59 8.01
N ARG A 738 17.13 34.58 7.45
CA ARG A 738 17.51 35.25 6.19
C ARG A 738 18.08 36.66 6.35
N ARG A 739 17.84 37.35 7.46
CA ARG A 739 18.21 38.77 7.61
C ARG A 739 19.72 39.02 7.53
N ASN A 740 20.55 38.09 8.01
CA ASN A 740 22.00 38.25 7.99
C ASN A 740 22.53 38.27 6.55
N GLU A 741 22.00 37.40 5.69
CA GLU A 741 22.30 37.40 4.25
C GLU A 741 21.97 38.77 3.64
N PHE A 742 20.77 39.29 3.92
CA PHE A 742 20.37 40.61 3.46
C PHE A 742 21.29 41.73 3.97
N PHE A 743 21.57 41.77 5.26
CA PHE A 743 22.39 42.82 5.89
C PHE A 743 23.82 42.81 5.35
N GLU A 744 24.40 41.63 5.12
CA GLU A 744 25.71 41.51 4.50
C GLU A 744 25.72 42.00 3.05
N LEU A 745 24.75 41.57 2.23
CA LEU A 745 24.64 42.01 0.83
C LEU A 745 24.50 43.53 0.70
N VAL A 746 23.68 44.13 1.56
CA VAL A 746 23.45 45.59 1.56
C VAL A 746 24.66 46.34 2.11
N SER A 747 25.28 45.87 3.19
CA SER A 747 26.43 46.55 3.80
C SER A 747 27.68 46.57 2.91
N LYS A 748 27.89 45.50 2.13
CA LYS A 748 28.99 45.40 1.14
C LYS A 748 28.69 46.11 -0.18
N GLY A 749 27.43 46.52 -0.42
CA GLY A 749 27.00 47.10 -1.69
C GLY A 749 26.91 46.07 -2.83
N GLU A 750 26.77 44.79 -2.51
CA GLU A 750 26.75 43.67 -3.47
C GLU A 750 25.33 43.27 -3.90
N TYR A 751 24.30 43.93 -3.36
CA TYR A 751 22.91 43.65 -3.70
C TYR A 751 22.62 43.93 -5.19
N ASN A 752 21.92 42.98 -5.84
CA ASN A 752 21.69 43.00 -7.29
C ASN A 752 20.26 42.59 -7.64
N TRP A 753 19.52 43.48 -8.31
CA TRP A 753 18.11 43.29 -8.72
C TRP A 753 17.87 42.20 -9.77
N ASN A 754 18.92 41.78 -10.49
CA ASN A 754 18.83 40.75 -11.53
C ASN A 754 18.98 39.33 -10.97
N VAL A 755 19.44 39.20 -9.71
CA VAL A 755 19.58 37.90 -9.03
C VAL A 755 18.27 37.55 -8.37
N LYS A 756 17.67 36.41 -8.75
CA LYS A 756 16.36 35.97 -8.23
C LYS A 756 16.36 35.83 -6.70
N ASP A 757 17.41 35.26 -6.12
CA ASP A 757 17.50 35.04 -4.67
C ASP A 757 17.57 36.36 -3.90
N HIS A 758 18.34 37.34 -4.39
CA HIS A 758 18.37 38.68 -3.81
C HIS A 758 16.98 39.33 -3.79
N ARG A 759 16.22 39.21 -4.90
CA ARG A 759 14.84 39.72 -4.97
C ARG A 759 13.91 39.00 -3.98
N ILE A 760 14.05 37.69 -3.81
CA ILE A 760 13.26 36.91 -2.83
C ILE A 760 13.53 37.42 -1.42
N VAL A 761 14.82 37.52 -1.05
CA VAL A 761 15.22 38.00 0.28
C VAL A 761 14.72 39.42 0.51
N PHE A 762 14.86 40.32 -0.47
CA PHE A 762 14.35 41.69 -0.36
C PHE A 762 12.83 41.75 -0.18
N ARG A 763 12.04 40.97 -0.94
CA ARG A 763 10.58 40.90 -0.74
C ARG A 763 10.22 40.41 0.65
N SER A 764 10.92 39.39 1.15
CA SER A 764 10.73 38.90 2.51
C SER A 764 11.02 40.00 3.54
N MET A 765 12.12 40.74 3.39
CA MET A 765 12.47 41.85 4.28
C MET A 765 11.48 43.02 4.19
N LEU A 766 10.96 43.31 2.99
CA LEU A 766 9.96 44.35 2.76
C LEU A 766 8.63 43.98 3.45
N MET A 767 8.23 42.72 3.34
CA MET A 767 7.04 42.21 4.03
C MET A 767 7.20 42.29 5.55
N THR A 768 8.32 41.83 6.12
CA THR A 768 8.59 41.97 7.56
C THR A 768 8.63 43.45 7.98
N ALA A 769 9.18 44.34 7.16
CA ALA A 769 9.20 45.76 7.47
C ALA A 769 7.78 46.34 7.55
N CYS A 770 6.92 46.02 6.58
CA CYS A 770 5.53 46.47 6.60
C CYS A 770 4.75 45.91 7.79
N ASP A 771 4.95 44.64 8.13
CA ASP A 771 4.32 43.98 9.28
C ASP A 771 4.71 44.65 10.61
N LEU A 772 6.00 44.99 10.76
CA LEU A 772 6.51 45.73 11.92
C LEU A 772 6.31 47.25 11.81
N GLY A 773 5.52 47.71 10.85
CA GLY A 773 5.39 49.12 10.44
C GLY A 773 4.96 50.09 11.54
N ALA A 774 4.23 49.60 12.55
CA ALA A 774 3.73 50.41 13.67
C ALA A 774 4.83 51.15 14.45
N VAL A 775 6.05 50.61 14.49
CA VAL A 775 7.22 51.23 15.15
C VAL A 775 7.68 52.52 14.45
N THR A 776 7.29 52.72 13.19
CA THR A 776 7.69 53.86 12.35
C THR A 776 6.66 54.98 12.33
N LYS A 777 5.51 54.76 12.97
CA LYS A 777 4.44 55.75 13.09
C LYS A 777 4.79 56.82 14.14
N PRO A 778 4.18 58.01 14.09
CA PRO A 778 4.32 59.01 15.14
C PRO A 778 4.05 58.44 16.55
N TRP A 779 4.70 58.99 17.56
CA TRP A 779 4.71 58.46 18.94
C TRP A 779 3.33 58.11 19.50
N GLU A 780 2.33 58.98 19.33
CA GLU A 780 0.99 58.75 19.88
C GLU A 780 0.33 57.50 19.28
N ILE A 781 0.50 57.27 17.97
CA ILE A 781 -0.02 56.10 17.26
C ILE A 781 0.80 54.86 17.65
N SER A 782 2.13 54.97 17.60
CA SER A 782 3.03 53.86 17.93
C SER A 782 2.83 53.35 19.36
N ARG A 783 2.61 54.27 20.33
CA ARG A 783 2.29 53.92 21.72
C ARG A 783 0.96 53.20 21.84
N GLN A 784 -0.11 53.69 21.20
CA GLN A 784 -1.42 53.04 21.22
C GLN A 784 -1.36 51.63 20.63
N VAL A 785 -0.64 51.45 19.52
CA VAL A 785 -0.44 50.13 18.93
C VAL A 785 0.34 49.20 19.86
N ALA A 786 1.43 49.69 20.47
CA ALA A 786 2.19 48.91 21.44
C ALA A 786 1.33 48.45 22.64
N GLU A 787 0.39 49.27 23.10
CA GLU A 787 -0.58 48.90 24.13
C GLU A 787 -1.53 47.80 23.67
N LEU A 788 -2.05 47.87 22.44
CA LEU A 788 -2.92 46.82 21.86
C LEU A 788 -2.18 45.47 21.75
N VAL A 789 -0.96 45.47 21.21
CA VAL A 789 -0.10 44.27 21.10
C VAL A 789 0.15 43.67 22.48
N THR A 790 0.52 44.52 23.44
CA THR A 790 0.83 44.07 24.80
C THR A 790 -0.40 43.47 25.49
N ASN A 791 -1.58 44.07 25.34
CA ASN A 791 -2.80 43.52 25.90
C ASN A 791 -3.15 42.16 25.27
N GLU A 792 -2.91 41.97 23.97
CA GLU A 792 -3.10 40.67 23.33
C GLU A 792 -2.13 39.61 23.86
N PHE A 793 -0.86 39.96 24.08
CA PHE A 793 0.10 39.08 24.74
C PHE A 793 -0.31 38.75 26.18
N PHE A 794 -0.87 39.70 26.92
CA PHE A 794 -1.40 39.42 28.25
C PHE A 794 -2.58 38.43 28.22
N GLU A 795 -3.49 38.56 27.26
CA GLU A 795 -4.57 37.58 27.07
C GLU A 795 -4.03 36.18 26.75
N GLN A 796 -3.00 36.07 25.89
CA GLN A 796 -2.32 34.79 25.66
C GLN A 796 -1.68 34.25 26.95
N GLY A 797 -0.97 35.07 27.72
CA GLY A 797 -0.32 34.65 28.96
C GLY A 797 -1.31 34.14 30.02
N ASP A 798 -2.48 34.77 30.13
CA ASP A 798 -3.54 34.30 31.01
C ASP A 798 -4.10 32.94 30.57
N ARG A 799 -4.19 32.70 29.26
CA ARG A 799 -4.55 31.39 28.70
C ARG A 799 -3.46 30.35 28.95
N GLU A 800 -2.18 30.67 28.78
CA GLU A 800 -1.08 29.76 29.14
C GLU A 800 -1.12 29.37 30.62
N ARG A 801 -1.42 30.33 31.50
CA ARG A 801 -1.54 30.10 32.94
C ARG A 801 -2.76 29.25 33.29
N SER A 802 -3.92 29.52 32.68
CA SER A 802 -5.19 28.87 33.03
C SER A 802 -5.38 27.51 32.34
N GLU A 803 -5.10 27.41 31.05
CA GLU A 803 -5.31 26.22 30.21
C GLU A 803 -4.11 25.25 30.31
N LEU A 804 -2.87 25.75 30.19
CA LEU A 804 -1.66 24.92 30.13
C LEU A 804 -0.94 24.77 31.47
N LYS A 805 -1.36 25.51 32.51
CA LYS A 805 -0.72 25.55 33.85
C LYS A 805 0.76 25.93 33.78
N LEU A 806 1.14 26.76 32.81
CA LEU A 806 2.50 27.26 32.65
C LEU A 806 2.64 28.65 33.27
N THR A 807 3.87 29.00 33.69
CA THR A 807 4.20 30.37 34.08
C THR A 807 4.57 31.16 32.81
N PRO A 808 3.80 32.20 32.43
CA PRO A 808 4.11 32.99 31.24
C PRO A 808 5.44 33.74 31.39
N SER A 809 6.10 34.03 30.27
CA SER A 809 7.29 34.88 30.28
C SER A 809 6.92 36.36 30.52
N ALA A 810 7.92 37.21 30.79
CA ALA A 810 7.70 38.61 31.20
C ALA A 810 6.81 39.40 30.23
N ILE A 811 6.95 39.18 28.92
CA ILE A 811 6.20 39.90 27.88
C ILE A 811 4.72 39.49 27.83
N PHE A 812 4.37 38.31 28.34
CA PHE A 812 2.99 37.80 28.42
C PHE A 812 2.40 37.93 29.83
N ASP A 813 3.14 38.43 30.82
CA ASP A 813 2.65 38.54 32.19
C ASP A 813 2.19 39.97 32.52
N ARG A 814 0.87 40.15 32.65
CA ARG A 814 0.25 41.44 33.04
C ARG A 814 0.78 42.02 34.37
N ASN A 815 1.32 41.17 35.25
CA ASN A 815 1.87 41.61 36.53
C ASN A 815 3.26 42.26 36.40
N ARG A 816 3.94 42.12 35.26
CA ARG A 816 5.28 42.66 34.98
C ARG A 816 5.25 43.79 33.95
N LYS A 817 4.15 44.54 33.93
CA LYS A 817 3.91 45.64 32.98
C LYS A 817 4.93 46.78 33.09
N ASP A 818 5.54 46.94 34.25
CA ASP A 818 6.62 47.90 34.52
C ASP A 818 7.89 47.63 33.69
N GLU A 819 8.12 46.38 33.26
CA GLU A 819 9.25 46.01 32.40
C GLU A 819 9.00 46.33 30.91
N LEU A 820 7.79 46.72 30.52
CA LEU A 820 7.41 46.92 29.12
C LEU A 820 8.31 47.92 28.38
N PRO A 821 8.68 49.10 28.93
CA PRO A 821 9.57 50.03 28.23
C PRO A 821 10.95 49.43 27.91
N ARG A 822 11.49 48.60 28.82
CA ARG A 822 12.76 47.89 28.59
C ARG A 822 12.63 46.88 27.45
N LEU A 823 11.56 46.08 27.47
CA LEU A 823 11.29 45.09 26.42
C LEU A 823 11.07 45.74 25.04
N GLN A 824 10.41 46.91 25.00
CA GLN A 824 10.24 47.69 23.77
C GLN A 824 11.57 48.23 23.24
N LEU A 825 12.48 48.70 24.10
CA LEU A 825 13.82 49.12 23.68
C LEU A 825 14.60 47.95 23.08
N GLU A 826 14.57 46.78 23.72
CA GLU A 826 15.22 45.57 23.21
C GLU A 826 14.63 45.12 21.86
N TRP A 827 13.31 45.21 21.70
CA TRP A 827 12.61 44.94 20.45
C TRP A 827 13.05 45.90 19.33
N ILE A 828 13.07 47.20 19.61
CA ILE A 828 13.46 48.23 18.65
C ILE A 828 14.92 48.05 18.23
N ASP A 829 15.83 47.85 19.18
CA ASP A 829 17.28 47.82 18.91
C ASP A 829 17.73 46.54 18.20
N ASN A 830 17.13 45.39 18.53
CA ASN A 830 17.59 44.10 18.00
C ASN A 830 16.89 43.65 16.72
N ILE A 831 15.69 44.19 16.43
CA ILE A 831 14.83 43.69 15.35
C ILE A 831 14.45 44.80 14.40
N CYS A 832 13.75 45.84 14.88
CA CYS A 832 13.24 46.89 14.00
C CYS A 832 14.37 47.74 13.40
N MET A 833 15.20 48.36 14.24
CA MET A 833 16.18 49.36 13.80
C MET A 833 17.18 48.81 12.76
N PRO A 834 17.80 47.61 12.92
CA PRO A 834 18.74 47.08 11.94
C PRO A 834 18.10 46.84 10.56
N LEU A 835 16.84 46.41 10.53
CA LEU A 835 16.08 46.20 9.29
C LEU A 835 15.89 47.52 8.54
N TYR A 836 15.38 48.55 9.22
CA TYR A 836 15.14 49.86 8.60
C TYR A 836 16.44 50.58 8.22
N GLN A 837 17.51 50.45 9.00
CA GLN A 837 18.84 50.96 8.61
C GLN A 837 19.33 50.35 7.30
N SER A 838 19.12 49.04 7.11
CA SER A 838 19.49 48.35 5.88
C SER A 838 18.60 48.77 4.70
N LEU A 839 17.30 48.94 4.93
CA LEU A 839 16.38 49.43 3.89
C LEU A 839 16.70 50.86 3.43
N VAL A 840 17.09 51.75 4.35
CA VAL A 840 17.52 53.12 4.03
C VAL A 840 18.79 53.13 3.17
N LYS A 841 19.71 52.16 3.37
CA LYS A 841 20.89 52.02 2.50
C LYS A 841 20.53 51.61 1.07
N ILE A 842 19.49 50.81 0.89
CA ILE A 842 18.95 50.47 -0.43
C ILE A 842 18.24 51.67 -1.07
N ASN A 843 17.43 52.39 -0.29
CA ASN A 843 16.66 53.52 -0.78
C ASN A 843 16.55 54.63 0.28
N GLY A 844 17.23 55.75 0.02
CA GLY A 844 17.27 56.89 0.94
C GLY A 844 15.91 57.54 1.22
N LYS A 845 14.91 57.32 0.35
CA LYS A 845 13.54 57.84 0.58
C LYS A 845 12.85 57.24 1.81
N LEU A 846 13.36 56.12 2.34
CA LEU A 846 12.85 55.50 3.57
C LEU A 846 13.42 56.13 4.86
N LYS A 847 14.32 57.12 4.75
CA LYS A 847 14.93 57.80 5.91
C LYS A 847 13.90 58.31 6.95
N PRO A 848 12.75 58.88 6.57
CA PRO A 848 11.74 59.33 7.54
C PRO A 848 11.25 58.23 8.48
N MET A 849 11.16 56.97 8.01
CA MET A 849 10.76 55.85 8.85
C MET A 849 11.78 55.55 9.94
N LEU A 850 13.07 55.57 9.58
CA LEU A 850 14.16 55.38 10.53
C LEU A 850 14.24 56.53 11.53
N ASP A 851 13.98 57.77 11.10
CA ASP A 851 13.93 58.91 12.01
C ASP A 851 12.80 58.78 13.03
N SER A 852 11.61 58.34 12.63
CA SER A 852 10.51 58.06 13.56
C SER A 852 10.85 56.96 14.56
N ILE A 853 11.56 55.90 14.15
CA ILE A 853 12.04 54.85 15.07
C ILE A 853 12.97 55.44 16.14
N LEU A 854 13.91 56.31 15.74
CA LEU A 854 14.84 56.94 16.67
C LEU A 854 14.11 57.85 17.67
N VAL A 855 13.10 58.60 17.22
CA VAL A 855 12.24 59.42 18.09
C VAL A 855 11.46 58.54 19.07
N ASN A 856 10.82 57.47 18.58
CA ASN A 856 10.05 56.56 19.41
C ASN A 856 10.93 55.82 20.43
N ARG A 857 12.15 55.41 20.03
CA ARG A 857 13.14 54.82 20.95
C ARG A 857 13.50 55.79 22.07
N ALA A 858 13.76 57.06 21.76
CA ALA A 858 14.10 58.06 22.77
C ALA A 858 12.94 58.28 23.76
N LYS A 859 11.69 58.18 23.31
CA LYS A 859 10.51 58.26 24.17
C LYS A 859 10.36 57.03 25.08
N TRP A 860 10.60 55.82 24.55
CA TRP A 860 10.64 54.61 25.37
C TRP A 860 11.77 54.65 26.41
N GLU A 861 12.95 55.17 26.06
CA GLU A 861 14.06 55.39 26.99
C GLU A 861 13.67 56.36 28.11
N GLU A 862 13.02 57.48 27.77
CA GLU A 862 12.51 58.45 28.75
C GLU A 862 11.53 57.77 29.74
N MET A 863 10.66 56.88 29.26
CA MET A 863 9.74 56.12 30.10
C MET A 863 10.47 55.10 30.98
N HIS A 864 11.47 54.40 30.45
CA HIS A 864 12.26 53.44 31.20
C HIS A 864 13.03 54.11 32.36
N GLN A 865 13.69 55.25 32.09
CA GLN A 865 14.43 56.01 33.09
C GLN A 865 13.52 56.55 34.20
N LYS A 866 12.28 56.94 33.88
CA LYS A 866 11.28 57.36 34.89
C LYS A 866 10.90 56.24 35.85
N ILE A 867 10.93 54.99 35.41
CA ILE A 867 10.60 53.81 36.24
C ILE A 867 11.77 53.47 37.18
N ILE A 868 13.02 53.61 36.72
CA ILE A 868 14.23 53.28 37.52
C ILE A 868 14.56 54.36 38.57
N GLY A 869 14.16 55.61 38.34
CA GLY A 869 14.40 56.74 39.25
C GLY A 869 15.87 57.21 39.33
N PRO A 870 16.17 58.35 39.99
CA PRO A 870 17.50 58.99 39.93
C PRO A 870 18.64 58.26 40.68
N GLN A 871 18.36 57.20 41.45
CA GLN A 871 19.36 56.50 42.26
C GLN A 871 19.90 55.20 41.64
N GLY A 872 19.39 54.78 40.48
CA GLY A 872 19.85 53.56 39.78
C GLY A 872 21.06 53.76 38.85
N SER A 873 21.55 54.99 38.67
CA SER A 873 22.53 55.33 37.62
C SER A 873 23.99 54.96 37.93
N ALA A 874 24.29 54.39 39.10
CA ALA A 874 25.66 54.14 39.54
C ALA A 874 26.18 52.69 39.36
N SER A 875 25.41 51.75 38.80
CA SER A 875 25.86 50.34 38.75
C SER A 875 25.46 49.57 37.49
N SER A 876 25.67 50.13 36.30
CA SER A 876 25.56 49.34 35.06
C SER A 876 26.59 49.74 34.00
N SER A 877 27.86 49.72 34.38
CA SER A 877 28.95 49.46 33.42
C SER A 877 29.37 47.99 33.53
N SER A 878 28.46 47.08 33.21
CA SER A 878 28.80 45.68 32.97
C SER A 878 28.63 45.38 31.48
N THR A 879 29.74 44.93 30.90
CA THR A 879 29.92 44.46 29.53
C THR A 879 28.73 43.71 28.97
N PHE A 880 28.28 44.17 27.81
CA PHE A 880 27.35 43.51 26.89
C PHE A 880 27.68 42.03 26.71
N THR A 881 26.82 41.16 27.20
CA THR A 881 26.70 39.76 26.78
C THR A 881 25.36 39.61 26.05
N SER A 882 25.44 39.18 24.79
CA SER A 882 24.29 38.85 23.94
C SER A 882 23.27 37.97 24.68
N PRO A 883 21.97 38.29 24.69
CA PRO A 883 20.97 37.41 25.25
C PRO A 883 20.84 36.15 24.35
N PRO A 884 20.51 34.99 24.94
CA PRO A 884 20.28 33.78 24.16
C PRO A 884 19.06 33.96 23.25
N THR A 885 19.15 33.36 22.07
CA THR A 885 18.19 33.32 20.95
C THR A 885 16.82 32.70 21.29
N ASN A 886 16.46 32.65 22.58
CA ASN A 886 15.28 31.99 23.13
C ASN A 886 14.08 32.93 23.36
N MET A 887 14.20 34.25 23.13
CA MET A 887 13.10 35.19 23.38
C MET A 887 11.95 35.12 22.36
N LEU A 888 12.13 34.42 21.23
CA LEU A 888 11.11 34.26 20.18
C LEU A 888 10.84 32.77 19.83
N LYS A 889 11.37 31.84 20.65
CA LYS A 889 11.07 30.40 20.57
C LYS A 889 10.02 29.97 21.61
N GLN A 890 9.27 30.90 22.21
CA GLN A 890 8.32 30.60 23.29
C GLN A 890 6.95 31.22 23.12
#